data_AF-A0A0C1ZU80-F1
#
_entry.id   AF-A0A0C1ZU80-F1
#
_cell.length_a   1.000
_cell.length_b   1.000
_cell.length_c   1.000
_cell.angle_alpha   90.00
_cell.angle_beta   90.00
_cell.angle_gamma   90.00
#
_symmetry.space_group_name_H-M   'P 1'
#
loop_
_entity.id
_entity.type
_entity.pdbx_description
1 polymer ?
#
loop_
_entity_poly.entity_id
_entity_poly.type
_entity_poly.pdbx_seq_one_letter_code
_entity_poly.pdbx_strand_id
1 'polypeptide(L)'
;MGSELFGPALALRGRVFNMKFNYYGVAVALSLFGCALPDDDIDAELAVVGQPGNHGSDHASAHDIDGSGAEQIPASGPPPPLLGQPAVTCPGARLIGVLMGPNEGCDLGGTLPPNWDGYRMFEEASPGVKGLTAPVPSELARYCVFERESPPMSPDDYIGMFQAIDLAPTMALTEVAVDCMGEFAQADLNDAAVVGAMELAFDKNVDRVVDLLGTSWARKEIDVTLLDTVSQSAVNPANEHAWQLGALIERIACPVFDPGCSDGIGYVLAMPRETWVDAPDWIDGGHHGTQGDIALAIYQAVGEWRARLSNPGAAKRLVLNLSLGWERDAPDVFNEGRGATMALLSALEYARCQGALVFTAAGNNPDPSCPELHTGPLAPAEFEKYPALDSFMCASKGFGGGGSGLPIHGGVSTYRPLVYAVGGVDGFDEPLINSREDGQPRLVATGANGVAASSSYKALTGTSVASAVASATAALIWSYDRNLTPDDVAALLYDTGWATGPTADFALSGVPAVRRLSVCAALDQACASHSPAWCPHLGCSAQAPDADGGLGPFSAEVDTVLASATIDAFAGSSGAAPVCSPSNWSNLADPQPEVPVCPYCNIDVPPAAASTDPDDVLSMSIHPDYASYTILDLTMTLYDSTRTETTYSFDSAVIASLNNGGTGVTTVTFDVPDTIAASLEFELLSPTGVVSTQLNGIVVN
;
A
#
# COMPACT_ATOMS: atom_id res chain seq x y z
N MET A 1 63.75 -23.85 -18.48
CA MET A 1 62.98 -24.98 -19.06
C MET A 1 61.52 -24.55 -19.03
N GLY A 2 60.76 -24.51 -20.12
CA GLY A 2 61.13 -24.51 -21.56
C GLY A 2 60.54 -23.27 -22.25
N SER A 3 60.79 -23.10 -23.55
CA SER A 3 60.42 -21.91 -24.34
C SER A 3 59.77 -22.30 -25.68
N GLU A 4 59.45 -21.29 -26.51
CA GLU A 4 59.09 -21.38 -27.96
C GLU A 4 57.59 -21.67 -28.28
N LEU A 5 56.97 -21.14 -29.36
CA LEU A 5 57.42 -20.16 -30.39
C LEU A 5 56.24 -19.38 -31.05
N PHE A 6 56.53 -18.54 -32.05
CA PHE A 6 55.64 -17.56 -32.71
C PHE A 6 54.89 -18.05 -33.98
N GLY A 7 53.60 -17.67 -34.10
CA GLY A 7 52.92 -17.21 -35.34
C GLY A 7 52.78 -18.15 -36.56
N PRO A 8 52.29 -17.67 -37.73
CA PRO A 8 51.75 -16.34 -38.07
C PRO A 8 50.29 -16.36 -38.60
N ALA A 9 49.78 -15.22 -39.10
CA ALA A 9 48.40 -15.05 -39.60
C ALA A 9 48.29 -14.95 -41.14
N LEU A 10 47.09 -15.18 -41.72
CA LEU A 10 46.69 -14.58 -43.03
C LEU A 10 45.17 -14.61 -43.35
N ALA A 11 44.76 -13.68 -44.21
CA ALA A 11 43.69 -13.77 -45.22
C ALA A 11 42.18 -13.72 -44.83
N LEU A 12 41.71 -12.47 -44.70
CA LEU A 12 40.39 -11.97 -45.13
C LEU A 12 39.61 -12.82 -46.17
N ARG A 13 38.30 -13.04 -45.91
CA ARG A 13 37.23 -12.98 -46.92
C ARG A 13 35.96 -12.36 -46.32
N GLY A 14 35.60 -11.17 -46.78
CA GLY A 14 34.34 -10.51 -46.39
C GLY A 14 33.12 -11.05 -47.15
N ARG A 15 31.93 -10.94 -46.55
CA ARG A 15 30.64 -10.96 -47.25
C ARG A 15 29.87 -9.70 -46.86
N VAL A 16 29.65 -8.81 -47.84
CA VAL A 16 28.81 -7.64 -47.68
C VAL A 16 27.35 -8.07 -47.83
N PHE A 17 26.58 -8.04 -46.75
CA PHE A 17 25.12 -8.17 -46.84
C PHE A 17 24.51 -6.81 -47.19
N ASN A 18 24.17 -6.62 -48.47
CA ASN A 18 23.35 -5.49 -48.91
C ASN A 18 21.87 -5.79 -48.60
N MET A 19 21.38 -5.32 -47.44
CA MET A 19 19.93 -5.21 -47.23
C MET A 19 19.42 -3.94 -47.94
N LYS A 20 18.63 -4.15 -49.00
CA LYS A 20 17.82 -3.08 -49.58
C LYS A 20 16.54 -2.94 -48.76
N PHE A 21 16.36 -1.80 -48.09
CA PHE A 21 15.04 -1.40 -47.61
C PHE A 21 14.17 -1.04 -48.82
N ASN A 22 13.20 -1.89 -49.15
CA ASN A 22 12.11 -1.53 -50.05
C ASN A 22 11.03 -0.83 -49.23
N TYR A 23 10.82 0.46 -49.50
CA TYR A 23 9.61 1.16 -49.06
C TYR A 23 8.37 0.49 -49.68
N TYR A 24 7.42 0.09 -48.85
CA TYR A 24 6.02 -0.10 -49.25
C TYR A 24 5.16 0.84 -48.42
N GLY A 25 4.71 1.94 -49.03
CA GLY A 25 3.69 2.79 -48.43
C GLY A 25 2.33 2.12 -48.55
N VAL A 26 1.63 1.96 -47.43
CA VAL A 26 0.24 1.48 -47.42
C VAL A 26 -0.67 2.64 -47.83
N ALA A 27 -1.24 2.55 -49.02
CA ALA A 27 -2.28 3.48 -49.46
C ALA A 27 -3.64 3.06 -48.87
N VAL A 28 -4.27 3.96 -48.11
CA VAL A 28 -5.65 3.74 -47.63
C VAL A 28 -6.60 3.87 -48.82
N ALA A 29 -7.33 2.79 -49.12
CA ALA A 29 -8.35 2.75 -50.16
C ALA A 29 -9.73 2.55 -49.53
N LEU A 30 -10.64 3.52 -49.71
CA LEU A 30 -12.05 3.33 -49.42
C LEU A 30 -12.68 2.42 -50.49
N SER A 31 -13.49 1.44 -50.07
CA SER A 31 -14.39 0.70 -50.96
C SER A 31 -15.75 0.47 -50.29
N LEU A 32 -16.77 1.18 -50.78
CA LEU A 32 -18.17 0.94 -50.45
C LEU A 32 -18.71 -0.26 -51.24
N PHE A 33 -19.32 -1.24 -50.56
CA PHE A 33 -20.39 -2.17 -50.99
C PHE A 33 -20.71 -3.06 -49.76
N GLY A 34 -21.87 -3.69 -49.60
CA GLY A 34 -23.08 -3.76 -50.42
C GLY A 34 -23.89 -4.99 -49.96
N CYS A 35 -25.21 -4.85 -49.75
CA CYS A 35 -26.00 -5.82 -48.97
C CYS A 35 -26.12 -7.23 -49.59
N ALA A 36 -26.09 -8.26 -48.73
CA ALA A 36 -26.78 -9.53 -48.94
C ALA A 36 -27.13 -10.16 -47.57
N LEU A 37 -28.38 -10.59 -47.40
CA LEU A 37 -28.81 -11.51 -46.34
C LEU A 37 -28.77 -12.96 -46.87
N PRO A 38 -28.83 -13.94 -45.97
CA PRO A 38 -29.83 -14.99 -46.14
C PRO A 38 -30.77 -15.08 -44.93
N ASP A 39 -32.03 -15.43 -45.21
CA ASP A 39 -33.01 -15.85 -44.21
C ASP A 39 -32.74 -17.31 -43.78
N ASP A 40 -33.08 -17.65 -42.53
CA ASP A 40 -33.44 -19.02 -42.12
C ASP A 40 -34.29 -18.93 -40.83
N ASP A 41 -35.59 -19.22 -40.93
CA ASP A 41 -36.51 -19.42 -39.79
C ASP A 41 -36.47 -20.89 -39.34
N ILE A 42 -36.76 -21.16 -38.05
CA ILE A 42 -37.79 -22.12 -37.57
C ILE A 42 -37.76 -22.29 -36.02
N ASP A 43 -38.84 -21.81 -35.40
CA ASP A 43 -39.63 -22.27 -34.23
C ASP A 43 -39.05 -23.00 -32.99
N ALA A 44 -39.47 -22.45 -31.83
CA ALA A 44 -39.93 -23.12 -30.58
C ALA A 44 -38.91 -23.91 -29.69
N GLU A 45 -39.03 -23.96 -28.36
CA GLU A 45 -40.17 -23.67 -27.45
C GLU A 45 -39.78 -22.79 -26.23
N LEU A 46 -40.76 -22.10 -25.62
CA LEU A 46 -40.69 -21.66 -24.22
C LEU A 46 -42.12 -21.51 -23.63
N ALA A 47 -42.37 -22.10 -22.46
CA ALA A 47 -43.71 -22.25 -21.88
C ALA A 47 -44.12 -21.13 -20.91
N VAL A 48 -45.44 -20.99 -20.67
CA VAL A 48 -46.04 -19.81 -20.00
C VAL A 48 -46.65 -20.13 -18.63
N VAL A 49 -46.27 -19.35 -17.61
CA VAL A 49 -46.96 -19.11 -16.33
C VAL A 49 -46.61 -17.67 -15.90
N GLY A 50 -47.46 -16.80 -15.34
CA GLY A 50 -48.90 -16.84 -15.04
C GLY A 50 -49.41 -15.40 -14.79
N GLN A 51 -50.74 -15.18 -14.70
CA GLN A 51 -51.34 -13.82 -14.78
C GLN A 51 -51.37 -13.00 -13.46
N PRO A 52 -51.39 -11.65 -13.55
CA PRO A 52 -51.69 -10.74 -12.46
C PRO A 52 -53.19 -10.34 -12.36
N GLY A 53 -53.55 -9.67 -11.26
CA GLY A 53 -54.83 -8.97 -11.04
C GLY A 53 -54.83 -8.29 -9.65
N ASN A 54 -55.77 -7.41 -9.28
CA ASN A 54 -56.85 -6.73 -10.01
C ASN A 54 -57.35 -5.53 -9.16
N HIS A 55 -58.24 -4.69 -9.69
CA HIS A 55 -58.91 -3.54 -9.04
C HIS A 55 -58.01 -2.30 -8.78
N GLY A 56 -58.53 -1.07 -8.74
CA GLY A 56 -59.90 -0.61 -8.96
C GLY A 56 -59.98 0.91 -9.13
N SER A 57 -61.06 1.42 -9.74
CA SER A 57 -61.27 2.85 -10.04
C SER A 57 -61.49 3.73 -8.80
N ASP A 58 -61.30 5.05 -8.95
CA ASP A 58 -62.46 5.95 -8.97
C ASP A 58 -62.20 7.43 -9.38
N HIS A 59 -63.27 8.01 -9.94
CA HIS A 59 -63.65 9.43 -10.09
C HIS A 59 -62.65 10.53 -10.52
N ALA A 60 -62.99 11.14 -11.66
CA ALA A 60 -62.64 12.52 -12.01
C ALA A 60 -63.86 13.45 -11.92
N SER A 61 -63.65 14.74 -11.62
CA SER A 61 -64.61 15.84 -11.78
C SER A 61 -63.87 17.19 -11.75
N ALA A 62 -64.41 18.21 -12.41
CA ALA A 62 -63.81 19.55 -12.52
C ALA A 62 -64.80 20.64 -12.12
N HIS A 63 -64.30 21.77 -11.63
CA HIS A 63 -64.99 23.06 -11.68
C HIS A 63 -64.06 24.25 -11.43
N ASP A 64 -64.37 25.38 -12.05
CA ASP A 64 -63.73 26.69 -11.82
C ASP A 64 -64.08 27.28 -10.45
N ILE A 65 -63.16 28.06 -9.86
CA ILE A 65 -63.48 29.28 -9.11
C ILE A 65 -62.46 30.37 -9.46
N ASP A 66 -62.96 31.53 -9.88
CA ASP A 66 -62.26 32.82 -9.89
C ASP A 66 -62.58 33.58 -8.59
N GLY A 67 -61.65 34.34 -8.02
CA GLY A 67 -61.89 35.05 -6.76
C GLY A 67 -60.65 35.58 -6.05
N SER A 68 -60.40 36.88 -6.20
CA SER A 68 -59.39 37.65 -5.47
C SER A 68 -59.49 37.53 -3.94
N GLY A 69 -58.38 37.21 -3.28
CA GLY A 69 -58.19 37.36 -1.83
C GLY A 69 -56.75 37.80 -1.53
N ALA A 70 -56.57 39.04 -1.05
CA ALA A 70 -55.23 39.58 -0.77
C ALA A 70 -54.90 39.48 0.72
N GLU A 71 -53.96 38.62 1.07
CA GLU A 71 -53.37 38.53 2.41
C GLU A 71 -51.85 38.64 2.30
N GLN A 72 -51.25 39.59 3.02
CA GLN A 72 -49.82 39.85 2.94
C GLN A 72 -49.04 38.87 3.82
N ILE A 73 -48.64 37.73 3.24
CA ILE A 73 -47.58 36.90 3.82
C ILE A 73 -46.30 37.73 3.83
N PRO A 74 -45.66 37.98 4.99
CA PRO A 74 -44.37 38.66 5.02
C PRO A 74 -43.32 37.80 4.33
N ALA A 75 -42.49 38.41 3.48
CA ALA A 75 -41.46 37.69 2.72
C ALA A 75 -40.27 37.29 3.60
N SER A 76 -40.49 36.37 4.54
CA SER A 76 -39.44 35.49 5.05
C SER A 76 -39.07 34.52 3.92
N GLY A 77 -38.24 34.99 2.98
CA GLY A 77 -37.39 34.07 2.24
C GLY A 77 -36.58 33.23 3.24
N PRO A 78 -36.15 32.02 2.88
CA PRO A 78 -35.22 31.28 3.73
C PRO A 78 -34.03 32.21 4.05
N PRO A 79 -33.53 32.22 5.30
CA PRO A 79 -32.29 32.93 5.58
C PRO A 79 -31.23 32.43 4.60
N PRO A 80 -30.31 33.29 4.11
CA PRO A 80 -29.15 32.78 3.39
C PRO A 80 -28.50 31.72 4.28
N PRO A 81 -28.06 30.58 3.73
CA PRO A 81 -27.45 29.54 4.54
C PRO A 81 -26.34 30.19 5.35
N LEU A 82 -26.40 30.03 6.67
CA LEU A 82 -25.25 30.31 7.53
C LEU A 82 -24.09 29.52 6.91
N LEU A 83 -23.02 30.23 6.54
CA LEU A 83 -21.83 29.59 5.97
C LEU A 83 -21.41 28.51 6.95
N GLY A 84 -21.62 27.26 6.55
CA GLY A 84 -21.46 26.12 7.43
C GLY A 84 -20.01 26.09 7.86
N GLN A 85 -19.76 26.30 9.15
CA GLN A 85 -18.42 26.12 9.68
C GLN A 85 -18.00 24.69 9.36
N PRO A 86 -16.81 24.46 8.77
CA PRO A 86 -16.35 23.10 8.53
C PRO A 86 -16.33 22.38 9.88
N ALA A 87 -17.03 21.25 9.97
CA ALA A 87 -17.07 20.45 11.18
C ALA A 87 -15.71 19.77 11.32
N VAL A 88 -14.79 20.41 12.06
CA VAL A 88 -13.44 19.88 12.27
C VAL A 88 -13.53 18.64 13.16
N THR A 89 -13.47 17.46 12.55
CA THR A 89 -13.56 16.15 13.21
C THR A 89 -12.26 15.70 13.87
N CYS A 90 -11.14 16.36 13.57
CA CYS A 90 -9.78 15.94 13.94
C CYS A 90 -9.16 16.93 14.97
N PRO A 91 -9.19 16.64 16.28
CA PRO A 91 -8.52 17.48 17.29
C PRO A 91 -7.00 17.39 17.15
N GLY A 92 -6.29 18.53 17.22
CA GLY A 92 -4.82 18.58 17.14
C GLY A 92 -4.24 18.54 15.72
N ALA A 93 -5.01 18.15 14.71
CA ALA A 93 -4.62 18.15 13.31
C ALA A 93 -4.25 19.55 12.79
N ARG A 94 -3.10 19.68 12.14
CA ARG A 94 -2.62 20.93 11.53
C ARG A 94 -3.45 21.32 10.29
N LEU A 95 -3.25 22.52 9.75
CA LEU A 95 -3.87 22.93 8.49
C LEU A 95 -2.85 22.99 7.34
N ILE A 96 -3.25 22.58 6.14
CA ILE A 96 -2.47 22.77 4.91
C ILE A 96 -3.30 23.62 3.94
N GLY A 97 -2.69 24.68 3.40
CA GLY A 97 -3.32 25.60 2.46
C GLY A 97 -2.43 25.98 1.28
N VAL A 98 -3.06 26.26 0.13
CA VAL A 98 -2.36 26.64 -1.12
C VAL A 98 -2.40 28.15 -1.37
N LEU A 99 -1.23 28.75 -1.57
CA LEU A 99 -1.08 30.16 -1.94
C LEU A 99 -1.49 30.41 -3.40
N MET A 100 -1.98 31.62 -3.68
CA MET A 100 -2.30 32.06 -5.04
C MET A 100 -1.04 32.25 -5.89
N GLY A 101 0.10 32.57 -5.28
CA GLY A 101 1.39 32.73 -5.96
C GLY A 101 2.58 32.16 -5.18
N PRO A 102 3.62 31.66 -5.86
CA PRO A 102 4.79 31.03 -5.21
C PRO A 102 5.66 32.00 -4.40
N ASN A 103 5.46 33.31 -4.52
CA ASN A 103 6.24 34.34 -3.83
C ASN A 103 5.53 34.92 -2.59
N GLU A 104 4.40 34.36 -2.18
CA GLU A 104 3.55 34.88 -1.10
C GLU A 104 3.93 34.29 0.27
N GLY A 105 3.58 34.99 1.36
CA GLY A 105 3.95 34.58 2.72
C GLY A 105 2.94 33.62 3.36
N CYS A 106 3.45 32.64 4.12
CA CYS A 106 2.63 31.85 5.04
C CYS A 106 2.33 32.60 6.36
N ASP A 107 2.74 33.87 6.48
CA ASP A 107 2.36 34.77 7.58
C ASP A 107 0.93 35.34 7.43
N LEU A 108 0.24 35.01 6.33
CA LEU A 108 -1.04 35.58 5.89
C LEU A 108 -1.02 37.13 5.78
N GLY A 109 0.17 37.73 5.58
CA GLY A 109 0.37 39.18 5.64
C GLY A 109 0.46 39.76 7.06
N GLY A 110 0.79 38.92 8.05
CA GLY A 110 0.90 39.28 9.46
C GLY A 110 -0.41 39.15 10.25
N THR A 111 -1.32 38.29 9.82
CA THR A 111 -2.68 38.12 10.41
C THR A 111 -2.91 36.77 11.10
N LEU A 112 -1.88 35.90 11.18
CA LEU A 112 -1.95 34.64 11.92
C LEU A 112 -2.50 34.86 13.35
N PRO A 113 -3.43 34.00 13.84
CA PRO A 113 -3.92 34.08 15.21
C PRO A 113 -2.80 33.79 16.22
N PRO A 114 -2.94 34.23 17.49
CA PRO A 114 -1.94 33.94 18.51
C PRO A 114 -1.65 32.44 18.66
N ASN A 115 -0.38 32.11 18.86
CA ASN A 115 0.18 30.77 18.99
C ASN A 115 0.03 29.86 17.74
N TRP A 116 -0.29 30.41 16.56
CA TRP A 116 -0.16 29.72 15.27
C TRP A 116 1.08 30.23 14.52
N ASP A 117 1.87 29.30 14.01
CA ASP A 117 2.94 29.55 13.05
C ASP A 117 2.51 29.14 11.63
N GLY A 118 3.10 29.78 10.62
CA GLY A 118 2.89 29.45 9.21
C GLY A 118 4.21 29.20 8.49
N TYR A 119 4.44 27.97 8.08
CA TYR A 119 5.67 27.49 7.46
C TYR A 119 5.48 27.21 5.97
N ARG A 120 6.47 27.58 5.15
CA ARG A 120 6.56 27.11 3.76
C ARG A 120 6.82 25.61 3.78
N MET A 121 5.83 24.83 3.34
CA MET A 121 5.80 23.38 3.51
C MET A 121 7.08 22.72 2.98
N PHE A 122 7.35 22.87 1.68
CA PHE A 122 8.47 22.24 0.99
C PHE A 122 9.80 23.01 1.12
N GLU A 123 9.89 24.02 2.00
CA GLU A 123 11.12 24.78 2.30
C GLU A 123 11.57 24.63 3.76
N GLU A 124 10.65 24.58 4.72
CA GLU A 124 10.98 24.73 6.14
C GLU A 124 10.25 23.77 7.12
N ALA A 125 9.18 23.09 6.70
CA ALA A 125 8.28 22.38 7.63
C ALA A 125 8.82 21.06 8.22
N SER A 126 9.95 20.54 7.74
CA SER A 126 10.69 19.46 8.42
C SER A 126 12.20 19.72 8.40
N PRO A 127 12.98 19.18 9.36
CA PRO A 127 14.43 19.35 9.40
C PRO A 127 15.15 18.81 8.15
N GLY A 128 14.65 17.71 7.58
CA GLY A 128 15.19 17.10 6.36
C GLY A 128 14.96 17.97 5.13
N VAL A 129 13.73 18.45 4.94
CA VAL A 129 13.38 19.40 3.86
C VAL A 129 14.16 20.71 3.99
N LYS A 130 14.29 21.24 5.20
CA LYS A 130 15.08 22.44 5.53
C LYS A 130 16.61 22.25 5.33
N GLY A 131 17.07 21.01 5.23
CA GLY A 131 18.45 20.65 4.86
C GLY A 131 18.72 20.67 3.35
N LEU A 132 17.69 20.72 2.51
CA LEU A 132 17.84 20.71 1.06
C LEU A 132 18.39 22.05 0.54
N THR A 133 19.34 21.97 -0.39
CA THR A 133 20.01 23.15 -1.00
C THR A 133 19.55 23.44 -2.43
N ALA A 134 18.67 22.60 -2.99
CA ALA A 134 18.04 22.84 -4.28
C ALA A 134 16.85 23.80 -4.13
N PRO A 135 16.64 24.76 -5.05
CA PRO A 135 15.48 25.63 -5.01
C PRO A 135 14.19 24.82 -5.26
N VAL A 136 13.15 25.08 -4.47
CA VAL A 136 11.87 24.39 -4.56
C VAL A 136 11.18 24.70 -5.90
N PRO A 137 10.62 23.70 -6.61
CA PRO A 137 9.81 23.92 -7.81
C PRO A 137 8.66 24.88 -7.53
N SER A 138 8.33 25.77 -8.48
CA SER A 138 7.38 26.87 -8.22
C SER A 138 6.00 26.41 -7.75
N GLU A 139 5.48 25.28 -8.23
CA GLU A 139 4.19 24.78 -7.73
C GLU A 139 4.28 24.21 -6.31
N LEU A 140 5.39 23.57 -5.93
CA LEU A 140 5.60 23.09 -4.55
C LEU A 140 5.89 24.23 -3.57
N ALA A 141 6.47 25.34 -4.01
CA ALA A 141 6.67 26.51 -3.15
C ALA A 141 5.33 27.08 -2.61
N ARG A 142 4.21 26.85 -3.29
CA ARG A 142 2.90 27.45 -2.96
C ARG A 142 2.22 26.88 -1.71
N TYR A 143 2.71 25.78 -1.13
CA TYR A 143 2.04 25.15 0.00
C TYR A 143 2.52 25.71 1.34
N CYS A 144 1.57 26.04 2.22
CA CYS A 144 1.82 26.40 3.62
C CYS A 144 1.30 25.30 4.55
N VAL A 145 2.11 24.96 5.56
CA VAL A 145 1.68 24.23 6.76
C VAL A 145 1.44 25.26 7.86
N PHE A 146 0.31 25.18 8.54
CA PHE A 146 0.00 25.97 9.72
C PHE A 146 -0.10 25.04 10.93
N GLU A 147 0.81 25.21 11.88
CA GLU A 147 0.90 24.41 13.11
C GLU A 147 0.78 25.34 14.33
N ARG A 148 0.38 24.78 15.47
CA ARG A 148 0.16 25.52 16.71
C ARG A 148 1.25 25.21 17.73
N GLU A 149 1.80 26.23 18.39
CA GLU A 149 2.85 26.11 19.42
C GLU A 149 2.44 25.24 20.64
N SER A 150 1.15 24.94 20.82
CA SER A 150 0.63 24.18 21.97
C SER A 150 -0.70 23.50 21.65
N PRO A 151 -0.70 22.22 21.22
CA PRO A 151 -1.89 21.35 21.29
C PRO A 151 -2.34 21.10 22.74
N PRO A 152 -3.57 20.58 22.97
CA PRO A 152 -4.61 20.27 21.97
C PRO A 152 -5.26 21.53 21.37
N MET A 153 -5.92 21.37 20.22
CA MET A 153 -6.69 22.45 19.58
C MET A 153 -8.18 22.32 19.85
N SER A 154 -8.81 23.46 20.16
CA SER A 154 -10.27 23.56 20.30
C SER A 154 -10.92 23.99 18.98
N PRO A 155 -12.23 23.75 18.77
CA PRO A 155 -12.95 24.24 17.60
C PRO A 155 -12.83 25.76 17.38
N ASP A 156 -12.79 26.55 18.46
CA ASP A 156 -12.64 28.01 18.40
C ASP A 156 -11.27 28.44 17.82
N ASP A 157 -10.22 27.64 18.03
CA ASP A 157 -8.88 27.90 17.49
C ASP A 157 -8.84 27.73 15.96
N TYR A 158 -9.47 26.66 15.46
CA TYR A 158 -9.67 26.45 14.01
C TYR A 158 -10.55 27.54 13.41
N ILE A 159 -11.63 27.95 14.09
CA ILE A 159 -12.50 29.04 13.63
C ILE A 159 -11.71 30.35 13.51
N GLY A 160 -10.85 30.67 14.48
CA GLY A 160 -9.96 31.82 14.42
C GLY A 160 -8.98 31.76 13.25
N MET A 161 -8.41 30.58 12.98
CA MET A 161 -7.47 30.37 11.88
C MET A 161 -8.14 30.44 10.50
N PHE A 162 -9.30 29.81 10.31
CA PHE A 162 -10.09 29.92 9.08
C PHE A 162 -10.58 31.35 8.83
N GLN A 163 -10.86 32.14 9.87
CA GLN A 163 -11.16 33.57 9.73
C GLN A 163 -9.93 34.40 9.31
N ALA A 164 -8.73 34.07 9.78
CA ALA A 164 -7.50 34.71 9.32
C ALA A 164 -7.24 34.41 7.83
N ILE A 165 -7.52 33.18 7.39
CA ILE A 165 -7.41 32.74 5.99
C ILE A 165 -8.45 33.43 5.09
N ASP A 166 -9.73 33.47 5.46
CA ASP A 166 -10.81 34.12 4.68
C ASP A 166 -10.57 35.63 4.48
N LEU A 167 -9.82 36.26 5.39
CA LEU A 167 -9.39 37.66 5.29
C LEU A 167 -8.04 37.86 4.56
N ALA A 168 -7.30 36.79 4.25
CA ALA A 168 -5.99 36.86 3.62
C ALA A 168 -6.12 36.92 2.07
N PRO A 169 -5.51 37.90 1.39
CA PRO A 169 -5.61 38.01 -0.07
C PRO A 169 -4.74 36.99 -0.83
N THR A 170 -3.92 36.20 -0.12
CA THR A 170 -2.92 35.26 -0.67
C THR A 170 -3.38 33.80 -0.67
N MET A 171 -4.52 33.48 -0.06
CA MET A 171 -5.01 32.10 0.09
C MET A 171 -6.54 32.11 0.07
N ALA A 172 -7.16 31.15 -0.63
CA ALA A 172 -8.60 31.00 -0.62
C ALA A 172 -9.00 29.91 0.38
N LEU A 173 -10.06 30.15 1.17
CA LEU A 173 -10.54 29.20 2.19
C LEU A 173 -10.89 27.81 1.61
N THR A 174 -11.26 27.72 0.33
CA THR A 174 -11.52 26.47 -0.38
C THR A 174 -10.27 25.60 -0.60
N GLU A 175 -9.09 26.21 -0.64
CA GLU A 175 -7.80 25.55 -0.91
C GLU A 175 -7.15 25.04 0.40
N VAL A 176 -7.82 25.19 1.55
CA VAL A 176 -7.30 24.81 2.87
C VAL A 176 -8.04 23.58 3.41
N ALA A 177 -7.29 22.65 4.02
CA ALA A 177 -7.80 21.47 4.68
C ALA A 177 -7.25 21.31 6.10
N VAL A 178 -7.99 20.54 6.91
CA VAL A 178 -7.48 19.91 8.13
C VAL A 178 -6.72 18.65 7.71
N ASP A 179 -5.50 18.50 8.22
CA ASP A 179 -4.57 17.42 7.86
C ASP A 179 -4.71 16.28 8.88
N CYS A 180 -5.71 15.42 8.65
CA CYS A 180 -6.20 14.42 9.61
C CYS A 180 -5.27 13.20 9.80
N MET A 181 -5.67 12.35 10.75
CA MET A 181 -4.84 11.49 11.62
C MET A 181 -5.19 10.01 11.49
N GLY A 182 -4.59 9.05 12.22
CA GLY A 182 -4.80 7.61 11.94
C GLY A 182 -4.66 6.61 13.09
N GLU A 183 -4.94 5.31 12.81
CA GLU A 183 -4.76 4.16 13.73
C GLU A 183 -4.72 2.74 13.05
N PHE A 184 -4.46 1.70 13.88
CA PHE A 184 -4.59 0.21 13.75
C PHE A 184 -3.32 -0.63 13.52
N ALA A 185 -3.32 -1.94 13.89
CA ALA A 185 -2.10 -2.76 14.09
C ALA A 185 -2.24 -4.27 13.74
N GLN A 186 -1.21 -4.89 13.13
CA GLN A 186 -1.19 -6.30 12.61
C GLN A 186 0.16 -7.06 12.87
N ALA A 187 0.36 -8.30 12.34
CA ALA A 187 1.01 -9.44 13.05
C ALA A 187 2.36 -10.07 12.54
N ASP A 188 2.97 -10.93 13.40
CA ASP A 188 4.33 -11.59 13.40
C ASP A 188 4.32 -13.01 14.06
N LEU A 189 5.45 -13.74 14.04
CA LEU A 189 5.72 -15.05 14.67
C LEU A 189 7.18 -15.12 15.22
N ASN A 190 7.38 -15.53 16.49
CA ASN A 190 8.55 -15.09 17.29
C ASN A 190 9.66 -16.14 17.60
N ASP A 191 9.54 -17.39 17.14
CA ASP A 191 10.52 -18.46 17.48
C ASP A 191 11.58 -18.58 16.37
N ALA A 192 12.86 -18.73 16.73
CA ALA A 192 13.95 -18.71 15.77
C ALA A 192 13.94 -19.87 14.74
N ALA A 193 13.34 -21.02 15.06
CA ALA A 193 13.15 -22.11 14.10
C ALA A 193 11.93 -21.85 13.21
N VAL A 194 10.81 -21.40 13.79
CA VAL A 194 9.59 -21.02 13.05
C VAL A 194 9.87 -19.86 12.09
N VAL A 195 10.52 -18.79 12.54
CA VAL A 195 11.00 -17.67 11.70
C VAL A 195 11.90 -18.16 10.57
N GLY A 196 12.83 -19.09 10.86
CA GLY A 196 13.68 -19.68 9.83
C GLY A 196 12.90 -20.48 8.79
N ALA A 197 11.82 -21.13 9.19
CA ALA A 197 10.93 -21.86 8.28
C ALA A 197 10.01 -20.94 7.47
N MET A 198 9.48 -19.88 8.10
CA MET A 198 8.73 -18.81 7.42
C MET A 198 9.59 -18.09 6.38
N GLU A 199 10.86 -17.82 6.69
CA GLU A 199 11.79 -17.21 5.75
C GLU A 199 11.94 -18.06 4.47
N LEU A 200 12.01 -19.39 4.63
CA LEU A 200 12.09 -20.33 3.51
C LEU A 200 10.78 -20.41 2.71
N ALA A 201 9.62 -20.36 3.39
CA ALA A 201 8.31 -20.32 2.75
C ALA A 201 8.09 -19.01 1.97
N PHE A 202 8.46 -17.88 2.56
CA PHE A 202 8.39 -16.56 1.91
C PHE A 202 9.34 -16.47 0.71
N ASP A 203 10.60 -16.90 0.86
CA ASP A 203 11.57 -17.02 -0.24
C ASP A 203 11.04 -17.85 -1.41
N LYS A 204 10.37 -18.97 -1.12
CA LYS A 204 9.73 -19.85 -2.10
C LYS A 204 8.58 -19.14 -2.82
N ASN A 205 7.69 -18.47 -2.08
CA ASN A 205 6.48 -17.85 -2.62
C ASN A 205 6.75 -16.57 -3.45
N VAL A 206 7.77 -15.78 -3.10
CA VAL A 206 8.25 -14.67 -3.96
C VAL A 206 9.17 -15.14 -5.10
N ASP A 207 9.49 -16.44 -5.19
CA ASP A 207 10.42 -17.02 -6.17
C ASP A 207 11.81 -16.35 -6.12
N ARG A 208 12.38 -16.23 -4.90
CA ARG A 208 13.63 -15.49 -4.65
C ARG A 208 14.83 -16.20 -5.25
N VAL A 209 15.64 -15.44 -5.98
CA VAL A 209 16.93 -15.91 -6.51
C VAL A 209 18.00 -15.87 -5.42
N VAL A 210 18.76 -16.96 -5.26
CA VAL A 210 19.74 -17.12 -4.15
C VAL A 210 21.19 -17.32 -4.59
N ASP A 211 21.46 -17.39 -5.90
CA ASP A 211 22.81 -17.46 -6.46
C ASP A 211 22.88 -16.71 -7.80
N LEU A 212 23.64 -15.61 -7.84
CA LEU A 212 23.98 -14.85 -9.06
C LEU A 212 25.51 -14.77 -9.28
N LEU A 213 26.27 -15.72 -8.76
CA LEU A 213 27.74 -15.70 -8.79
C LEU A 213 28.30 -15.66 -10.21
N GLY A 214 29.20 -14.69 -10.46
CA GLY A 214 29.90 -14.52 -11.73
C GLY A 214 29.23 -13.57 -12.73
N THR A 215 28.08 -13.00 -12.39
CA THR A 215 27.41 -11.95 -13.18
C THR A 215 27.98 -10.56 -12.87
N SER A 216 27.63 -9.52 -13.66
CA SER A 216 28.12 -8.15 -13.48
C SER A 216 26.98 -7.16 -13.24
N TRP A 217 26.50 -7.14 -11.99
CA TRP A 217 25.35 -6.34 -11.56
C TRP A 217 25.73 -4.99 -10.95
N ALA A 218 24.80 -4.01 -11.01
CA ALA A 218 25.05 -2.61 -10.66
C ALA A 218 24.07 -2.07 -9.60
N ARG A 219 23.79 -2.84 -8.54
CA ARG A 219 22.74 -2.53 -7.54
C ARG A 219 22.93 -1.19 -6.80
N LYS A 220 24.18 -0.77 -6.57
CA LYS A 220 24.55 0.57 -6.08
C LYS A 220 24.26 1.75 -7.03
N GLU A 221 23.88 1.48 -8.28
CA GLU A 221 23.39 2.52 -9.20
C GLU A 221 21.88 2.75 -9.07
N ILE A 222 21.21 2.05 -8.15
CA ILE A 222 19.78 2.17 -7.84
C ILE A 222 19.65 2.55 -6.36
N ASP A 223 18.88 3.58 -6.03
CA ASP A 223 18.42 3.84 -4.67
C ASP A 223 17.02 3.24 -4.52
N VAL A 224 16.77 2.53 -3.42
CA VAL A 224 15.41 2.28 -2.92
C VAL A 224 15.23 3.15 -1.68
N THR A 225 14.13 3.89 -1.59
CA THR A 225 13.82 4.71 -0.42
C THR A 225 12.45 4.34 0.12
N LEU A 226 12.42 3.93 1.38
CA LEU A 226 11.19 3.67 2.12
C LEU A 226 10.69 4.99 2.73
N LEU A 227 9.40 5.24 2.57
CA LEU A 227 8.71 6.43 3.06
C LEU A 227 7.69 5.97 4.10
N ASP A 228 8.13 5.96 5.36
CA ASP A 228 7.59 5.05 6.37
C ASP A 228 7.84 5.55 7.82
N THR A 229 7.77 4.70 8.84
CA THR A 229 7.86 5.03 10.29
C THR A 229 9.23 5.48 10.79
N VAL A 230 10.31 5.21 10.04
CA VAL A 230 11.69 5.40 10.55
C VAL A 230 12.50 6.39 9.71
N SER A 231 13.28 7.25 10.37
CA SER A 231 14.27 8.10 9.70
C SER A 231 15.63 7.40 9.55
N GLN A 232 16.42 7.83 8.56
CA GLN A 232 17.81 7.39 8.39
C GLN A 232 18.73 7.61 9.61
N SER A 233 18.30 8.42 10.58
CA SER A 233 19.06 8.78 11.79
C SER A 233 18.49 8.18 13.10
N ALA A 234 17.39 7.43 13.04
CA ALA A 234 16.81 6.76 14.19
C ALA A 234 17.79 5.75 14.81
N VAL A 235 17.68 5.55 16.12
CA VAL A 235 18.47 4.53 16.85
C VAL A 235 17.58 3.59 17.64
N ASN A 236 16.42 4.07 18.11
CA ASN A 236 15.40 3.24 18.72
C ASN A 236 14.05 3.82 18.26
N PRO A 237 13.60 3.51 17.02
CA PRO A 237 12.38 4.10 16.51
C PRO A 237 11.17 3.64 17.29
N ALA A 238 10.11 4.47 17.31
CA ALA A 238 8.85 4.12 17.97
C ALA A 238 8.22 2.85 17.34
N ASN A 239 8.17 2.80 16.01
CA ASN A 239 7.70 1.66 15.24
C ASN A 239 8.78 1.21 14.23
N GLU A 240 9.24 -0.03 14.33
CA GLU A 240 10.31 -0.61 13.49
C GLU A 240 9.89 -1.03 12.07
N HIS A 241 8.60 -0.89 11.68
CA HIS A 241 8.04 -1.36 10.40
C HIS A 241 8.94 -1.07 9.18
N ALA A 242 9.39 0.18 9.04
CA ALA A 242 10.29 0.56 7.94
C ALA A 242 11.60 -0.25 7.90
N TRP A 243 12.24 -0.51 9.05
CA TRP A 243 13.49 -1.29 9.09
C TRP A 243 13.28 -2.74 8.67
N GLN A 244 12.15 -3.33 9.05
CA GLN A 244 11.79 -4.69 8.67
C GLN A 244 11.52 -4.81 7.17
N LEU A 245 10.73 -3.88 6.60
CA LEU A 245 10.54 -3.77 5.15
C LEU A 245 11.87 -3.49 4.41
N GLY A 246 12.75 -2.68 5.01
CA GLY A 246 14.09 -2.41 4.50
C GLY A 246 14.96 -3.67 4.44
N ALA A 247 14.88 -4.54 5.46
CA ALA A 247 15.56 -5.83 5.49
C ALA A 247 14.97 -6.83 4.49
N LEU A 248 13.66 -6.81 4.24
CA LEU A 248 13.03 -7.57 3.15
C LEU A 248 13.50 -7.10 1.78
N ILE A 249 13.60 -5.77 1.59
CA ILE A 249 14.13 -5.17 0.36
C ILE A 249 15.61 -5.51 0.18
N GLU A 250 16.41 -5.52 1.25
CA GLU A 250 17.79 -6.02 1.22
C GLU A 250 17.80 -7.50 0.82
N ARG A 251 17.03 -8.36 1.49
CA ARG A 251 17.02 -9.81 1.22
C ARG A 251 16.73 -10.15 -0.25
N ILE A 252 15.76 -9.48 -0.86
CA ILE A 252 15.34 -9.75 -2.24
C ILE A 252 16.23 -9.02 -3.26
N ALA A 253 16.64 -7.78 -2.99
CA ALA A 253 17.50 -7.02 -3.89
C ALA A 253 19.01 -7.30 -3.71
N CYS A 254 19.40 -8.08 -2.70
CA CYS A 254 20.77 -8.53 -2.40
C CYS A 254 20.91 -10.07 -2.41
N PRO A 255 20.64 -10.75 -3.55
CA PRO A 255 20.70 -12.22 -3.65
C PRO A 255 22.12 -12.80 -3.53
N VAL A 256 23.16 -11.95 -3.60
CA VAL A 256 24.55 -12.28 -3.26
C VAL A 256 25.01 -11.28 -2.22
N PHE A 257 25.68 -11.77 -1.16
CA PHE A 257 26.22 -10.93 -0.10
C PHE A 257 27.37 -10.03 -0.61
N ASP A 258 27.01 -8.83 -1.05
CA ASP A 258 27.90 -7.70 -1.32
C ASP A 258 27.58 -6.60 -0.30
N PRO A 259 28.50 -6.24 0.62
CA PRO A 259 28.27 -5.17 1.59
C PRO A 259 27.96 -3.80 0.95
N GLY A 260 28.27 -3.59 -0.34
CA GLY A 260 27.88 -2.39 -1.09
C GLY A 260 26.48 -2.47 -1.72
N CYS A 261 25.67 -3.46 -1.35
CA CYS A 261 24.29 -3.62 -1.83
C CYS A 261 23.29 -2.80 -0.99
N SER A 262 23.37 -2.91 0.34
CA SER A 262 22.51 -2.22 1.31
C SER A 262 22.76 -0.71 1.37
N ASP A 263 23.95 -0.24 0.95
CA ASP A 263 24.26 1.19 0.72
C ASP A 263 23.20 1.92 -0.15
N GLY A 264 22.45 1.18 -0.98
CA GLY A 264 21.37 1.68 -1.83
C GLY A 264 19.96 1.46 -1.25
N ILE A 265 19.81 1.45 0.07
CA ILE A 265 18.52 1.48 0.80
C ILE A 265 18.54 2.68 1.74
N GLY A 266 17.55 3.57 1.62
CA GLY A 266 17.41 4.76 2.46
C GLY A 266 16.06 4.83 3.16
N TYR A 267 16.03 5.44 4.35
CA TYR A 267 14.82 5.60 5.16
C TYR A 267 14.46 7.08 5.30
N VAL A 268 13.30 7.48 4.78
CA VAL A 268 12.76 8.84 4.93
C VAL A 268 11.45 8.76 5.70
N LEU A 269 11.40 9.52 6.78
CA LEU A 269 10.30 9.50 7.72
C LEU A 269 9.06 10.17 7.12
N ALA A 270 7.98 9.40 6.96
CA ALA A 270 6.67 9.87 6.50
C ALA A 270 5.62 9.87 7.63
N MET A 271 5.88 9.17 8.74
CA MET A 271 4.98 9.03 9.88
C MET A 271 5.71 9.43 11.18
N PRO A 272 5.84 10.74 11.47
CA PRO A 272 6.70 11.26 12.53
C PRO A 272 5.98 11.47 13.88
N ARG A 273 4.79 10.89 14.11
CA ARG A 273 3.96 11.22 15.29
C ARG A 273 3.59 10.01 16.13
N GLU A 274 3.79 10.14 17.44
CA GLU A 274 3.35 9.17 18.45
C GLU A 274 1.88 9.34 18.81
N THR A 275 1.41 10.57 19.05
CA THR A 275 0.01 10.84 19.46
C THR A 275 -0.55 12.16 18.93
N TRP A 276 -1.87 12.30 19.03
CA TRP A 276 -2.66 13.44 18.55
C TRP A 276 -2.63 14.69 19.43
N VAL A 277 -1.63 14.75 20.32
CA VAL A 277 -1.26 15.95 21.07
C VAL A 277 0.25 16.21 21.07
N ASP A 278 1.05 15.38 20.39
CA ASP A 278 2.50 15.53 20.38
C ASP A 278 3.04 16.21 19.11
N ALA A 279 4.19 16.86 19.26
CA ALA A 279 4.93 17.42 18.13
C ALA A 279 5.62 16.29 17.34
N PRO A 280 5.88 16.46 16.03
CA PRO A 280 6.59 15.44 15.26
C PRO A 280 7.99 15.14 15.81
N ASP A 281 8.29 13.88 16.12
CA ASP A 281 9.66 13.43 16.31
C ASP A 281 10.27 13.10 14.95
N TRP A 282 11.05 14.04 14.42
CA TRP A 282 11.70 13.91 13.12
C TRP A 282 12.95 12.99 13.12
N ILE A 283 13.25 12.28 14.22
CA ILE A 283 14.44 11.45 14.40
C ILE A 283 14.06 9.99 14.60
N ASP A 284 13.42 9.65 15.72
CA ASP A 284 13.02 8.27 16.06
C ASP A 284 11.59 7.96 15.58
N GLY A 285 10.85 8.96 15.08
CA GLY A 285 9.62 8.75 14.31
C GLY A 285 8.37 8.54 15.16
N GLY A 286 7.47 7.71 14.67
CA GLY A 286 6.17 7.45 15.30
C GLY A 286 5.39 6.38 14.54
N HIS A 287 4.16 6.14 15.00
CA HIS A 287 3.20 5.26 14.33
C HIS A 287 2.49 6.01 13.20
N HIS A 288 2.24 7.31 13.37
CA HIS A 288 1.27 8.04 12.56
C HIS A 288 1.88 9.18 11.74
N GLY A 289 1.23 9.52 10.63
CA GLY A 289 1.62 10.61 9.74
C GLY A 289 0.43 11.46 9.31
N THR A 290 0.62 12.22 8.23
CA THR A 290 -0.44 13.02 7.59
C THR A 290 -0.25 13.01 6.06
N GLN A 291 -1.25 13.42 5.29
CA GLN A 291 -1.08 13.60 3.83
C GLN A 291 0.06 14.60 3.55
N GLY A 292 0.23 15.60 4.42
CA GLY A 292 1.38 16.52 4.38
C GLY A 292 2.74 15.87 4.64
N ASP A 293 2.85 15.01 5.66
CA ASP A 293 4.14 14.38 6.03
C ASP A 293 4.60 13.39 4.95
N ILE A 294 3.68 12.64 4.33
CA ILE A 294 3.97 11.79 3.16
C ILE A 294 4.45 12.64 1.98
N ALA A 295 3.83 13.79 1.71
CA ALA A 295 4.25 14.70 0.64
C ALA A 295 5.66 15.27 0.87
N LEU A 296 5.97 15.66 2.11
CA LEU A 296 7.30 16.11 2.54
C LEU A 296 8.34 15.00 2.35
N ALA A 297 8.03 13.76 2.73
CA ALA A 297 8.90 12.60 2.58
C ALA A 297 9.22 12.29 1.10
N ILE A 298 8.23 12.36 0.21
CA ILE A 298 8.45 12.21 -1.25
C ILE A 298 9.37 13.29 -1.79
N TYR A 299 9.14 14.55 -1.41
CA TYR A 299 9.98 15.65 -1.86
C TYR A 299 11.42 15.53 -1.33
N GLN A 300 11.59 15.13 -0.07
CA GLN A 300 12.90 14.90 0.54
C GLN A 300 13.66 13.75 -0.14
N ALA A 301 13.05 12.57 -0.28
CA ALA A 301 13.68 11.41 -0.91
C ALA A 301 14.20 11.72 -2.32
N VAL A 302 13.38 12.38 -3.14
CA VAL A 302 13.75 12.82 -4.49
C VAL A 302 14.79 13.93 -4.47
N GLY A 303 14.70 14.88 -3.52
CA GLY A 303 15.65 15.98 -3.35
C GLY A 303 17.05 15.51 -2.97
N GLU A 304 17.16 14.62 -2.00
CA GLU A 304 18.42 14.01 -1.57
C GLU A 304 19.06 13.17 -2.68
N TRP A 305 18.28 12.29 -3.31
CA TRP A 305 18.74 11.50 -4.47
C TRP A 305 19.28 12.41 -5.58
N ARG A 306 18.56 13.48 -5.93
CA ARG A 306 19.01 14.46 -6.93
C ARG A 306 20.27 15.21 -6.51
N ALA A 307 20.47 15.49 -5.23
CA ALA A 307 21.73 16.07 -4.73
C ALA A 307 22.90 15.08 -4.91
N ARG A 308 22.66 13.77 -4.67
CA ARG A 308 23.66 12.71 -4.88
C ARG A 308 24.07 12.55 -6.35
N LEU A 309 23.18 12.76 -7.33
CA LEU A 309 23.44 12.61 -8.79
C LEU A 309 24.66 13.37 -9.34
N SER A 310 25.15 14.40 -8.64
CA SER A 310 26.38 15.11 -9.02
C SER A 310 27.65 14.27 -8.84
N ASN A 311 27.60 13.20 -8.05
CA ASN A 311 28.73 12.29 -7.78
C ASN A 311 28.79 11.19 -8.85
N PRO A 312 29.95 10.94 -9.52
CA PRO A 312 30.05 9.97 -10.62
C PRO A 312 29.70 8.51 -10.31
N GLY A 313 29.56 8.14 -9.03
CA GLY A 313 29.22 6.81 -8.55
C GLY A 313 27.87 6.71 -7.81
N ALA A 314 27.07 7.78 -7.77
CA ALA A 314 25.75 7.76 -7.13
C ALA A 314 24.70 7.01 -7.96
N ALA A 315 23.61 6.61 -7.30
CA ALA A 315 22.48 5.98 -7.94
C ALA A 315 21.80 6.89 -8.99
N LYS A 316 21.50 6.32 -10.15
CA LYS A 316 20.88 6.99 -11.30
C LYS A 316 19.40 6.64 -11.47
N ARG A 317 18.88 5.76 -10.63
CA ARG A 317 17.48 5.35 -10.54
C ARG A 317 17.05 5.44 -9.08
N LEU A 318 15.76 5.69 -8.88
CA LEU A 318 15.13 5.79 -7.58
C LEU A 318 13.83 4.97 -7.61
N VAL A 319 13.69 4.05 -6.67
CA VAL A 319 12.42 3.38 -6.34
C VAL A 319 11.94 3.97 -5.01
N LEU A 320 10.72 4.51 -4.98
CA LEU A 320 10.05 4.89 -3.75
C LEU A 320 9.09 3.77 -3.34
N ASN A 321 9.18 3.35 -2.08
CA ASN A 321 8.29 2.39 -1.45
C ASN A 321 7.43 3.15 -0.41
N LEU A 322 6.13 3.22 -0.64
CA LEU A 322 5.16 3.89 0.24
C LEU A 322 4.25 2.82 0.85
N SER A 323 4.70 2.23 1.95
CA SER A 323 4.05 1.11 2.63
C SER A 323 3.10 1.60 3.73
N LEU A 324 2.25 2.54 3.35
CA LEU A 324 1.31 3.30 4.18
C LEU A 324 0.10 3.72 3.34
N GLY A 325 -0.98 4.19 3.98
CA GLY A 325 -2.14 4.71 3.25
C GLY A 325 -3.19 5.43 4.11
N TRP A 326 -4.30 5.85 3.50
CA TRP A 326 -5.42 6.46 4.22
C TRP A 326 -6.80 6.11 3.71
N GLU A 327 -7.74 6.09 4.66
CA GLU A 327 -9.15 5.86 4.41
C GLU A 327 -9.73 7.06 3.65
N ARG A 328 -10.46 6.77 2.58
CA ARG A 328 -10.96 7.77 1.65
C ARG A 328 -12.38 8.19 1.97
N ASP A 329 -13.20 7.24 2.42
CA ASP A 329 -14.65 7.40 2.50
C ASP A 329 -15.12 8.18 3.72
N ALA A 330 -14.16 8.55 4.56
CA ALA A 330 -14.14 9.78 5.34
C ALA A 330 -14.67 11.01 4.56
N PRO A 331 -15.87 11.54 4.86
CA PRO A 331 -16.34 12.76 4.21
C PRO A 331 -15.36 13.91 4.46
N ASP A 332 -15.18 14.75 3.44
CA ASP A 332 -14.27 15.91 3.42
C ASP A 332 -12.74 15.62 3.43
N VAL A 333 -12.27 14.37 3.62
CA VAL A 333 -10.82 14.05 3.73
C VAL A 333 -10.13 13.83 2.39
N PHE A 334 -10.80 13.18 1.43
CA PHE A 334 -10.30 13.06 0.06
C PHE A 334 -10.91 14.14 -0.84
N ASN A 335 -10.10 15.14 -1.21
CA ASN A 335 -10.51 16.18 -2.14
C ASN A 335 -9.30 16.68 -2.94
N GLU A 336 -9.25 16.32 -4.23
CA GLU A 336 -8.19 16.71 -5.17
C GLU A 336 -8.00 18.24 -5.32
N GLY A 337 -8.97 19.05 -4.87
CA GLY A 337 -8.91 20.52 -4.83
C GLY A 337 -8.58 21.11 -3.45
N ARG A 338 -8.06 20.31 -2.51
CA ARG A 338 -7.64 20.78 -1.17
C ARG A 338 -6.15 20.59 -0.93
N GLY A 339 -5.55 21.53 -0.19
CA GLY A 339 -4.11 21.66 -0.03
C GLY A 339 -3.35 20.39 0.37
N ALA A 340 -3.87 19.57 1.28
CA ALA A 340 -3.21 18.33 1.71
C ALA A 340 -3.09 17.29 0.58
N THR A 341 -4.22 16.94 -0.05
CA THR A 341 -4.25 15.99 -1.17
C THR A 341 -3.53 16.53 -2.40
N MET A 342 -3.66 17.84 -2.67
CA MET A 342 -2.94 18.54 -3.75
C MET A 342 -1.42 18.51 -3.55
N ALA A 343 -0.93 18.70 -2.32
CA ALA A 343 0.50 18.66 -2.01
C ALA A 343 1.09 17.28 -2.31
N LEU A 344 0.38 16.23 -1.90
CA LEU A 344 0.77 14.84 -2.10
C LEU A 344 0.73 14.43 -3.58
N LEU A 345 -0.35 14.76 -4.30
CA LEU A 345 -0.41 14.58 -5.75
C LEU A 345 0.72 15.33 -6.47
N SER A 346 1.01 16.58 -6.08
CA SER A 346 2.09 17.38 -6.67
C SER A 346 3.48 16.79 -6.38
N ALA A 347 3.69 16.23 -5.19
CA ALA A 347 4.94 15.57 -4.82
C ALA A 347 5.16 14.26 -5.61
N LEU A 348 4.11 13.46 -5.79
CA LEU A 348 4.12 12.26 -6.64
C LEU A 348 4.37 12.60 -8.10
N GLU A 349 3.68 13.60 -8.66
CA GLU A 349 3.93 14.10 -10.02
C GLU A 349 5.39 14.54 -10.19
N TYR A 350 5.91 15.33 -9.24
CA TYR A 350 7.30 15.76 -9.24
C TYR A 350 8.26 14.57 -9.25
N ALA A 351 8.05 13.57 -8.38
CA ALA A 351 8.87 12.35 -8.30
C ALA A 351 8.89 11.58 -9.62
N ARG A 352 7.72 11.34 -10.22
CA ARG A 352 7.60 10.65 -11.52
C ARG A 352 8.22 11.47 -12.65
N CYS A 353 8.12 12.80 -12.62
CA CYS A 353 8.83 13.70 -13.53
C CYS A 353 10.36 13.69 -13.36
N GLN A 354 10.89 13.33 -12.18
CA GLN A 354 12.33 13.10 -12.00
C GLN A 354 12.76 11.67 -12.43
N GLY A 355 11.81 10.80 -12.75
CA GLY A 355 12.07 9.41 -13.14
C GLY A 355 12.16 8.42 -11.99
N ALA A 356 11.54 8.73 -10.84
CA ALA A 356 11.28 7.73 -9.83
C ALA A 356 10.26 6.69 -10.34
N LEU A 357 10.45 5.44 -9.91
CA LEU A 357 9.39 4.43 -9.88
C LEU A 357 8.77 4.47 -8.48
N VAL A 358 7.44 4.43 -8.38
CA VAL A 358 6.74 4.56 -7.09
C VAL A 358 5.80 3.37 -6.93
N PHE A 359 6.06 2.54 -5.92
CA PHE A 359 5.17 1.49 -5.46
C PHE A 359 4.52 1.89 -4.15
N THR A 360 3.29 1.44 -3.93
CA THR A 360 2.54 1.70 -2.71
C THR A 360 1.67 0.51 -2.33
N ALA A 361 1.51 0.29 -1.02
CA ALA A 361 0.62 -0.71 -0.47
C ALA A 361 -0.84 -0.42 -0.88
N ALA A 362 -1.55 -1.41 -1.44
CA ALA A 362 -2.97 -1.25 -1.79
C ALA A 362 -3.86 -0.89 -0.59
N GLY A 363 -3.40 -1.27 0.61
CA GLY A 363 -4.05 -1.02 1.88
C GLY A 363 -4.71 -2.26 2.44
N ASN A 364 -4.67 -2.36 3.77
CA ASN A 364 -5.30 -3.44 4.50
C ASN A 364 -6.68 -2.98 5.02
N ASN A 365 -7.59 -3.92 5.22
CA ASN A 365 -8.78 -3.72 6.02
C ASN A 365 -8.38 -3.82 7.52
N PRO A 366 -8.62 -2.78 8.34
CA PRO A 366 -8.38 -2.85 9.78
C PRO A 366 -9.40 -3.74 10.51
N ASP A 367 -10.61 -3.89 9.97
CA ASP A 367 -11.70 -4.71 10.51
C ASP A 367 -12.28 -5.66 9.43
N PRO A 368 -11.67 -6.85 9.23
CA PRO A 368 -12.19 -7.88 8.33
C PRO A 368 -13.53 -8.50 8.74
N SER A 369 -14.11 -8.14 9.89
CA SER A 369 -15.47 -8.54 10.25
C SER A 369 -16.53 -7.59 9.70
N CYS A 370 -16.12 -6.40 9.24
CA CYS A 370 -16.97 -5.38 8.64
C CYS A 370 -16.43 -4.90 7.29
N PRO A 371 -16.25 -5.80 6.30
CA PRO A 371 -15.63 -5.49 5.01
C PRO A 371 -16.35 -4.37 4.25
N GLU A 372 -17.67 -4.24 4.41
CA GLU A 372 -18.47 -3.22 3.74
C GLU A 372 -18.22 -1.79 4.25
N LEU A 373 -17.49 -1.64 5.37
CA LEU A 373 -17.02 -0.35 5.88
C LEU A 373 -15.66 0.07 5.30
N HIS A 374 -14.93 -0.86 4.67
CA HIS A 374 -13.52 -0.68 4.28
C HIS A 374 -13.26 -1.09 2.82
N THR A 375 -14.08 -0.54 1.92
CA THR A 375 -14.02 -0.82 0.48
C THR A 375 -12.99 0.04 -0.28
N GLY A 376 -12.61 -0.39 -1.47
CA GLY A 376 -11.64 0.27 -2.34
C GLY A 376 -10.19 0.18 -1.83
N PRO A 377 -9.21 0.57 -2.67
CA PRO A 377 -7.84 0.78 -2.19
C PRO A 377 -7.75 2.02 -1.30
N LEU A 378 -6.82 2.00 -0.34
CA LEU A 378 -6.40 3.22 0.34
C LEU A 378 -5.74 4.18 -0.67
N ALA A 379 -5.75 5.49 -0.40
CA ALA A 379 -4.79 6.38 -1.03
C ALA A 379 -3.44 6.27 -0.30
N PRO A 380 -2.26 6.45 -0.95
CA PRO A 380 -2.07 6.91 -2.32
C PRO A 380 -2.23 5.80 -3.37
N ALA A 381 -2.48 4.54 -3.01
CA ALA A 381 -2.67 3.45 -3.98
C ALA A 381 -3.83 3.68 -4.96
N GLU A 382 -4.93 4.31 -4.54
CA GLU A 382 -5.98 4.74 -5.48
C GLU A 382 -5.44 5.63 -6.63
N PHE A 383 -4.32 6.35 -6.42
CA PHE A 383 -3.71 7.16 -7.47
C PHE A 383 -3.13 6.33 -8.65
N GLU A 384 -3.17 4.99 -8.62
CA GLU A 384 -2.99 4.19 -9.83
C GLU A 384 -4.06 4.49 -10.91
N LYS A 385 -5.24 4.99 -10.52
CA LYS A 385 -6.29 5.45 -11.45
C LYS A 385 -5.89 6.70 -12.26
N TYR A 386 -4.76 7.35 -11.93
CA TYR A 386 -4.35 8.65 -12.46
C TYR A 386 -3.11 8.48 -13.36
N PRO A 387 -3.04 9.10 -14.55
CA PRO A 387 -1.89 8.96 -15.44
C PRO A 387 -0.68 9.77 -14.94
N ALA A 388 0.51 9.17 -14.94
CA ALA A 388 1.76 9.89 -14.74
C ALA A 388 2.01 10.88 -15.88
N LEU A 389 2.45 12.09 -15.51
CA LEU A 389 2.72 13.17 -16.45
C LEU A 389 3.70 12.75 -17.56
N ASP A 390 3.49 13.32 -18.75
CA ASP A 390 4.44 13.26 -19.84
C ASP A 390 5.50 14.38 -19.71
N SER A 391 6.52 14.33 -20.57
CA SER A 391 7.63 15.28 -20.54
C SER A 391 7.22 16.73 -20.82
N PHE A 392 6.10 16.97 -21.50
CA PHE A 392 5.56 18.31 -21.75
C PHE A 392 4.82 18.84 -20.52
N MET A 393 3.97 18.03 -19.90
CA MET A 393 3.27 18.39 -18.66
C MET A 393 4.27 18.59 -17.50
N CYS A 394 5.26 17.71 -17.35
CA CYS A 394 6.36 17.89 -16.40
C CYS A 394 7.12 19.22 -16.61
N ALA A 395 7.40 19.58 -17.86
CA ALA A 395 8.04 20.87 -18.17
C ALA A 395 7.12 22.06 -17.84
N SER A 396 5.80 21.95 -18.06
CA SER A 396 4.83 23.02 -17.80
C SER A 396 4.65 23.33 -16.31
N LYS A 397 4.72 22.33 -15.43
CA LYS A 397 4.68 22.48 -13.96
C LYS A 397 6.04 22.90 -13.34
N GLY A 398 7.06 23.14 -14.16
CA GLY A 398 8.42 23.44 -13.68
C GLY A 398 9.15 22.24 -13.07
N PHE A 399 8.60 21.02 -13.19
CA PHE A 399 9.23 19.78 -12.72
C PHE A 399 10.29 19.24 -13.70
N GLY A 400 10.43 19.82 -14.90
CA GLY A 400 11.47 19.46 -15.85
C GLY A 400 12.89 19.87 -15.40
N GLY A 401 13.91 19.14 -15.87
CA GLY A 401 15.33 19.52 -15.70
C GLY A 401 16.14 18.70 -14.69
N GLY A 402 15.68 17.51 -14.28
CA GLY A 402 16.35 16.66 -13.27
C GLY A 402 16.82 15.27 -13.72
N GLY A 403 17.02 15.03 -15.01
CA GLY A 403 17.35 13.68 -15.49
C GLY A 403 18.77 13.19 -15.15
N SER A 404 18.88 11.95 -14.65
CA SER A 404 20.14 11.23 -14.36
C SER A 404 20.94 10.80 -15.60
N GLY A 405 20.60 11.32 -16.78
CA GLY A 405 21.09 10.89 -18.10
C GLY A 405 20.42 9.62 -18.64
N LEU A 406 19.52 8.99 -17.88
CA LEU A 406 18.80 7.77 -18.26
C LEU A 406 17.37 8.05 -18.78
N PRO A 407 16.73 7.13 -19.52
CA PRO A 407 15.35 7.27 -19.97
C PRO A 407 14.33 7.39 -18.83
N ILE A 408 13.57 8.50 -18.81
CA ILE A 408 12.47 8.76 -17.86
C ILE A 408 11.12 8.49 -18.52
N HIS A 409 10.92 9.00 -19.73
CA HIS A 409 9.69 8.87 -20.51
C HIS A 409 9.99 8.19 -21.85
N GLY A 410 8.95 7.65 -22.52
CA GLY A 410 9.06 7.11 -23.89
C GLY A 410 9.44 5.63 -23.95
N GLY A 411 9.07 4.85 -22.94
CA GLY A 411 9.11 3.39 -22.97
C GLY A 411 8.07 2.78 -23.92
N VAL A 412 7.97 1.45 -23.92
CA VAL A 412 6.95 0.70 -24.68
C VAL A 412 5.65 0.52 -23.90
N SER A 413 5.68 0.66 -22.57
CA SER A 413 4.49 0.58 -21.73
C SER A 413 3.50 1.72 -22.04
N THR A 414 2.27 1.36 -22.38
CA THR A 414 1.12 2.27 -22.41
C THR A 414 0.50 2.44 -21.01
N TYR A 415 0.84 1.58 -20.06
CA TYR A 415 0.30 1.57 -18.71
C TYR A 415 1.21 2.34 -17.76
N ARG A 416 0.95 3.65 -17.68
CA ARG A 416 1.82 4.64 -17.02
C ARG A 416 1.08 5.41 -15.91
N PRO A 417 0.65 4.75 -14.82
CA PRO A 417 -0.02 5.42 -13.71
C PRO A 417 0.92 6.28 -12.86
N LEU A 418 0.36 7.17 -12.05
CA LEU A 418 1.09 8.05 -11.13
C LEU A 418 1.85 7.23 -10.09
N VAL A 419 1.23 6.19 -9.54
CA VAL A 419 1.85 5.16 -8.69
C VAL A 419 1.43 3.77 -9.17
N TYR A 420 2.18 2.74 -8.77
CA TYR A 420 1.77 1.34 -8.92
C TYR A 420 1.36 0.81 -7.55
N ALA A 421 0.08 0.51 -7.37
CA ALA A 421 -0.45 -0.14 -6.19
C ALA A 421 -0.06 -1.63 -6.22
N VAL A 422 0.23 -2.18 -5.04
CA VAL A 422 0.59 -3.59 -4.87
C VAL A 422 -0.29 -4.21 -3.79
N GLY A 423 -1.09 -5.20 -4.18
CA GLY A 423 -1.91 -5.97 -3.26
C GLY A 423 -1.11 -7.13 -2.66
N GLY A 424 -1.48 -7.53 -1.46
CA GLY A 424 -0.97 -8.73 -0.82
C GLY A 424 -1.80 -9.94 -1.24
N VAL A 425 -1.11 -11.03 -1.54
CA VAL A 425 -1.69 -12.38 -1.57
C VAL A 425 -0.96 -13.27 -0.57
N ASP A 426 -1.57 -14.39 -0.21
CA ASP A 426 -0.97 -15.41 0.66
C ASP A 426 -0.01 -16.34 -0.11
N GLY A 427 0.11 -17.59 0.35
CA GLY A 427 0.87 -18.64 -0.32
C GLY A 427 0.09 -19.45 -1.37
N PHE A 428 -1.23 -19.26 -1.46
CA PHE A 428 -2.15 -19.95 -2.37
C PHE A 428 -2.66 -19.03 -3.50
N ASP A 429 -2.11 -17.81 -3.61
CA ASP A 429 -2.48 -16.74 -4.54
C ASP A 429 -3.87 -16.12 -4.29
N GLU A 430 -4.45 -16.40 -3.11
CA GLU A 430 -5.67 -15.77 -2.63
C GLU A 430 -5.36 -14.40 -1.99
N PRO A 431 -6.28 -13.43 -2.03
CA PRO A 431 -6.13 -12.17 -1.29
C PRO A 431 -5.94 -12.45 0.20
N LEU A 432 -5.08 -11.68 0.87
CA LEU A 432 -4.96 -11.77 2.34
C LEU A 432 -6.33 -11.53 3.00
N ILE A 433 -6.59 -12.17 4.15
CA ILE A 433 -7.83 -11.96 4.92
C ILE A 433 -8.06 -10.50 5.32
N ASN A 434 -6.98 -9.74 5.53
CA ASN A 434 -6.99 -8.30 5.76
C ASN A 434 -6.88 -7.48 4.46
N SER A 435 -7.26 -8.00 3.31
CA SER A 435 -7.41 -7.21 2.07
C SER A 435 -8.72 -6.42 2.12
N ARG A 436 -8.76 -5.28 1.43
CA ARG A 436 -9.98 -4.45 1.30
C ARG A 436 -10.86 -4.98 0.17
N GLU A 437 -12.18 -5.02 0.39
CA GLU A 437 -13.16 -5.33 -0.67
C GLU A 437 -13.09 -4.24 -1.76
N ASP A 438 -13.25 -4.58 -3.05
CA ASP A 438 -12.97 -3.69 -4.20
C ASP A 438 -11.54 -3.05 -4.19
N GLY A 439 -10.62 -3.59 -3.38
CA GLY A 439 -9.29 -3.05 -3.12
C GLY A 439 -8.14 -3.77 -3.84
N GLN A 440 -8.41 -4.68 -4.78
CA GLN A 440 -7.37 -5.50 -5.43
C GLN A 440 -6.79 -4.81 -6.69
N PRO A 441 -5.51 -4.39 -6.69
CA PRO A 441 -4.84 -3.92 -7.91
C PRO A 441 -4.42 -5.06 -8.84
N ARG A 442 -4.05 -4.68 -10.07
CA ARG A 442 -3.52 -5.57 -11.11
C ARG A 442 -2.24 -6.32 -10.76
N LEU A 443 -1.44 -5.78 -9.85
CA LEU A 443 -0.14 -6.32 -9.45
C LEU A 443 -0.22 -6.71 -7.99
N VAL A 444 0.09 -7.97 -7.69
CA VAL A 444 0.19 -8.47 -6.33
C VAL A 444 1.54 -9.13 -6.11
N ALA A 445 1.92 -9.29 -4.85
CA ALA A 445 3.03 -10.13 -4.44
C ALA A 445 2.64 -10.83 -3.14
N THR A 446 3.38 -11.87 -2.75
CA THR A 446 3.18 -12.51 -1.44
C THR A 446 3.36 -11.46 -0.36
N GLY A 447 2.26 -11.17 0.34
CA GLY A 447 2.18 -10.19 1.41
C GLY A 447 2.06 -10.84 2.79
N ALA A 448 1.85 -12.16 2.87
CA ALA A 448 1.86 -12.92 4.11
C ALA A 448 3.29 -13.34 4.52
N ASN A 449 3.52 -13.43 5.83
CA ASN A 449 4.68 -14.11 6.44
C ASN A 449 6.05 -13.60 5.98
N GLY A 450 6.14 -12.34 5.55
CA GLY A 450 7.38 -11.72 5.07
C GLY A 450 8.36 -11.48 6.20
N VAL A 451 9.45 -12.25 6.26
CA VAL A 451 10.52 -12.11 7.25
C VAL A 451 11.91 -12.11 6.60
N ALA A 452 12.86 -11.43 7.24
CA ALA A 452 14.29 -11.49 6.92
C ALA A 452 15.07 -11.90 8.16
N ALA A 453 15.61 -13.12 8.21
CA ALA A 453 16.15 -13.74 9.42
C ALA A 453 17.56 -13.24 9.80
N SER A 454 17.65 -11.99 10.26
CA SER A 454 18.38 -11.76 11.51
C SER A 454 17.44 -12.06 12.68
N SER A 455 17.99 -12.48 13.82
CA SER A 455 17.21 -12.84 15.03
C SER A 455 16.66 -11.62 15.78
N SER A 456 16.16 -10.63 15.05
CA SER A 456 15.69 -9.33 15.51
C SER A 456 14.56 -8.77 14.66
N TYR A 457 14.39 -9.23 13.41
CA TYR A 457 13.26 -8.82 12.58
C TYR A 457 12.12 -9.83 12.72
N LYS A 458 10.93 -9.25 12.71
CA LYS A 458 9.66 -9.92 12.87
C LYS A 458 9.13 -10.31 11.48
N ALA A 459 8.31 -11.36 11.43
CA ALA A 459 7.53 -11.68 10.25
C ALA A 459 6.39 -10.68 10.10
N LEU A 460 5.99 -10.39 8.87
CA LEU A 460 5.01 -9.36 8.58
C LEU A 460 3.94 -9.89 7.61
N THR A 461 2.67 -9.55 7.86
CA THR A 461 1.55 -9.80 6.95
C THR A 461 0.81 -8.51 6.58
N GLY A 462 0.83 -8.14 5.30
CA GLY A 462 0.11 -6.98 4.77
C GLY A 462 0.49 -6.58 3.34
N THR A 463 -0.29 -5.66 2.75
CA THR A 463 -0.02 -5.10 1.41
C THR A 463 1.31 -4.33 1.33
N SER A 464 1.82 -3.83 2.46
CA SER A 464 3.16 -3.27 2.63
C SER A 464 4.30 -4.24 2.30
N VAL A 465 4.20 -5.49 2.75
CA VAL A 465 5.18 -6.54 2.43
C VAL A 465 5.20 -6.78 0.92
N ALA A 466 4.03 -6.85 0.29
CA ALA A 466 3.93 -6.99 -1.16
C ALA A 466 4.51 -5.78 -1.92
N SER A 467 4.26 -4.55 -1.44
CA SER A 467 4.86 -3.32 -1.94
C SER A 467 6.40 -3.33 -1.84
N ALA A 468 6.94 -3.83 -0.72
CA ALA A 468 8.37 -4.01 -0.51
C ALA A 468 8.97 -5.06 -1.46
N VAL A 469 8.32 -6.21 -1.65
CA VAL A 469 8.70 -7.24 -2.63
C VAL A 469 8.77 -6.66 -4.06
N ALA A 470 7.75 -5.91 -4.49
CA ALA A 470 7.75 -5.26 -5.81
C ALA A 470 8.88 -4.24 -5.95
N SER A 471 9.12 -3.44 -4.91
CA SER A 471 10.19 -2.42 -4.87
C SER A 471 11.59 -3.05 -4.96
N ALA A 472 11.81 -4.16 -4.24
CA ALA A 472 13.05 -4.92 -4.27
C ALA A 472 13.31 -5.58 -5.63
N THR A 473 12.28 -6.19 -6.21
CA THR A 473 12.35 -6.83 -7.52
C THR A 473 12.65 -5.82 -8.63
N ALA A 474 12.00 -4.65 -8.59
CA ALA A 474 12.28 -3.56 -9.51
C ALA A 474 13.75 -3.11 -9.40
N ALA A 475 14.28 -2.97 -8.18
CA ALA A 475 15.68 -2.59 -7.96
C ALA A 475 16.68 -3.65 -8.46
N LEU A 476 16.37 -4.94 -8.25
CA LEU A 476 17.16 -6.07 -8.77
C LEU A 476 17.21 -6.05 -10.30
N ILE A 477 16.06 -5.93 -10.98
CA ILE A 477 15.94 -5.83 -12.44
C ILE A 477 16.72 -4.64 -12.99
N TRP A 478 16.51 -3.46 -12.43
CA TRP A 478 17.17 -2.23 -12.89
C TRP A 478 18.68 -2.27 -12.66
N SER A 479 19.17 -3.05 -11.68
CA SER A 479 20.62 -3.27 -11.47
C SER A 479 21.30 -3.98 -12.66
N TYR A 480 20.52 -4.69 -13.48
CA TYR A 480 20.96 -5.37 -14.69
C TYR A 480 20.64 -4.56 -15.96
N ASP A 481 19.37 -4.26 -16.25
CA ASP A 481 19.00 -3.39 -17.38
C ASP A 481 18.57 -1.98 -16.94
N ARG A 482 19.58 -1.12 -16.78
CA ARG A 482 19.39 0.31 -16.46
C ARG A 482 18.70 1.12 -17.56
N ASN A 483 18.52 0.58 -18.77
CA ASN A 483 17.94 1.33 -19.90
C ASN A 483 16.40 1.41 -19.83
N LEU A 484 15.75 0.43 -19.19
CA LEU A 484 14.30 0.40 -18.98
C LEU A 484 13.81 1.71 -18.33
N THR A 485 12.72 2.31 -18.83
CA THR A 485 12.06 3.41 -18.11
C THR A 485 11.39 2.85 -16.83
N PRO A 486 11.01 3.70 -15.84
CA PRO A 486 10.24 3.24 -14.67
C PRO A 486 9.01 2.42 -15.08
N ASP A 487 8.34 2.85 -16.14
CA ASP A 487 7.10 2.28 -16.62
C ASP A 487 7.31 0.97 -17.39
N ASP A 488 8.49 0.76 -17.97
CA ASP A 488 8.89 -0.53 -18.58
C ASP A 488 9.27 -1.57 -17.52
N VAL A 489 9.87 -1.15 -16.39
CA VAL A 489 10.16 -2.06 -15.25
C VAL A 489 8.85 -2.56 -14.62
N ALA A 490 7.91 -1.66 -14.34
CA ALA A 490 6.61 -2.05 -13.77
C ALA A 490 5.76 -2.89 -14.74
N ALA A 491 5.81 -2.59 -16.05
CA ALA A 491 5.22 -3.45 -17.07
C ALA A 491 5.85 -4.84 -17.09
N LEU A 492 7.19 -4.93 -17.02
CA LEU A 492 7.92 -6.19 -16.99
C LEU A 492 7.51 -7.06 -15.79
N LEU A 493 7.49 -6.51 -14.57
CA LEU A 493 7.06 -7.23 -13.36
C LEU A 493 5.70 -7.91 -13.55
N TYR A 494 4.72 -7.15 -14.05
CA TYR A 494 3.39 -7.66 -14.33
C TYR A 494 3.38 -8.66 -15.49
N ASP A 495 4.07 -8.38 -16.60
CA ASP A 495 4.06 -9.24 -17.79
C ASP A 495 4.69 -10.62 -17.55
N THR A 496 5.64 -10.72 -16.60
CA THR A 496 6.20 -11.99 -16.11
C THR A 496 5.45 -12.66 -14.97
N GLY A 497 4.53 -11.95 -14.30
CA GLY A 497 3.79 -12.46 -13.15
C GLY A 497 2.82 -13.60 -13.49
N TRP A 498 2.60 -14.50 -12.52
CA TRP A 498 1.60 -15.56 -12.60
C TRP A 498 0.19 -14.96 -12.56
N ALA A 499 -0.71 -15.40 -13.43
CA ALA A 499 -2.10 -14.95 -13.43
C ALA A 499 -2.91 -15.75 -12.41
N THR A 500 -3.29 -15.10 -11.30
CA THR A 500 -3.95 -15.77 -10.16
C THR A 500 -5.37 -16.24 -10.50
N GLY A 501 -6.05 -15.54 -11.41
CA GLY A 501 -7.38 -15.91 -11.92
C GLY A 501 -8.38 -14.74 -11.90
N PRO A 502 -8.54 -14.04 -10.76
CA PRO A 502 -9.33 -12.81 -10.65
C PRO A 502 -8.91 -11.68 -11.60
N THR A 503 -9.79 -10.70 -11.76
CA THR A 503 -9.50 -9.39 -12.38
C THR A 503 -9.37 -8.34 -11.30
N ALA A 504 -8.54 -7.31 -11.54
CA ALA A 504 -8.35 -6.20 -10.64
C ALA A 504 -9.59 -5.31 -10.57
N ASP A 505 -9.93 -4.87 -9.36
CA ASP A 505 -11.06 -3.99 -9.07
C ASP A 505 -10.75 -2.55 -9.52
N PHE A 506 -9.47 -2.18 -9.52
CA PHE A 506 -8.99 -0.92 -10.06
C PHE A 506 -7.69 -1.01 -10.86
N ALA A 507 -7.58 -0.07 -11.79
CA ALA A 507 -6.44 0.18 -12.65
C ALA A 507 -6.57 1.58 -13.29
N LEU A 508 -5.50 2.07 -13.93
CA LEU A 508 -5.54 3.24 -14.81
C LEU A 508 -6.53 3.10 -15.98
N SER A 509 -6.79 1.86 -16.42
CA SER A 509 -7.69 1.58 -17.54
C SER A 509 -8.15 0.11 -17.58
N GLY A 510 -9.47 -0.09 -17.55
CA GLY A 510 -10.09 -1.43 -17.63
C GLY A 510 -9.94 -2.26 -16.35
N VAL A 511 -10.31 -3.54 -16.44
CA VAL A 511 -10.17 -4.53 -15.36
C VAL A 511 -9.18 -5.63 -15.83
N PRO A 512 -7.86 -5.39 -15.74
CA PRO A 512 -6.84 -6.38 -16.12
C PRO A 512 -6.89 -7.60 -15.20
N ALA A 513 -6.28 -8.72 -15.61
CA ALA A 513 -6.10 -9.86 -14.72
C ALA A 513 -5.17 -9.50 -13.55
N VAL A 514 -5.47 -10.00 -12.35
CA VAL A 514 -4.55 -9.92 -11.21
C VAL A 514 -3.35 -10.83 -11.47
N ARG A 515 -2.16 -10.36 -11.13
CA ARG A 515 -0.92 -11.12 -11.31
C ARG A 515 0.03 -11.06 -10.12
N ARG A 516 0.41 -12.23 -9.59
CA ARG A 516 1.48 -12.35 -8.59
C ARG A 516 2.84 -12.23 -9.27
N LEU A 517 3.66 -11.33 -8.74
CA LEU A 517 5.07 -11.18 -9.06
C LEU A 517 5.86 -12.44 -8.70
N SER A 518 6.78 -12.87 -9.58
CA SER A 518 7.86 -13.79 -9.23
C SER A 518 9.21 -13.11 -9.51
N VAL A 519 10.12 -13.16 -8.54
CA VAL A 519 11.42 -12.48 -8.62
C VAL A 519 12.29 -13.13 -9.70
N CYS A 520 12.34 -14.46 -9.76
CA CYS A 520 13.17 -15.17 -10.73
C CYS A 520 12.70 -14.98 -12.18
N ALA A 521 11.40 -15.07 -12.47
CA ALA A 521 10.89 -14.88 -13.83
C ALA A 521 11.08 -13.45 -14.35
N ALA A 522 10.87 -12.46 -13.49
CA ALA A 522 11.05 -11.05 -13.85
C ALA A 522 12.53 -10.71 -14.13
N LEU A 523 13.47 -11.31 -13.37
CA LEU A 523 14.90 -11.18 -13.63
C LEU A 523 15.34 -11.92 -14.91
N ASP A 524 14.88 -13.15 -15.14
CA ASP A 524 15.24 -13.93 -16.34
C ASP A 524 14.82 -13.20 -17.63
N GLN A 525 13.60 -12.63 -17.64
CA GLN A 525 13.08 -11.88 -18.79
C GLN A 525 13.79 -10.52 -18.98
N ALA A 526 14.26 -9.86 -17.91
CA ALA A 526 15.16 -8.69 -18.01
C ALA A 526 16.50 -9.07 -18.66
N CYS A 527 16.99 -10.27 -18.36
CA CYS A 527 18.25 -10.78 -18.88
C CYS A 527 18.18 -11.43 -20.27
N ALA A 528 17.00 -11.78 -20.77
CA ALA A 528 16.82 -12.48 -22.05
C ALA A 528 17.44 -11.77 -23.28
N SER A 529 17.59 -10.44 -23.23
CA SER A 529 18.26 -9.63 -24.28
C SER A 529 19.79 -9.51 -24.10
N HIS A 530 20.31 -9.88 -22.93
CA HIS A 530 21.69 -9.70 -22.48
C HIS A 530 22.52 -10.98 -22.63
N SER A 531 23.85 -10.84 -22.45
CA SER A 531 24.76 -11.99 -22.42
C SER A 531 24.75 -12.68 -21.05
N PRO A 532 24.72 -14.03 -20.98
CA PRO A 532 24.85 -14.79 -19.72
C PRO A 532 26.07 -14.43 -18.85
N ALA A 533 27.13 -13.88 -19.47
CA ALA A 533 28.32 -13.43 -18.75
C ALA A 533 28.19 -12.03 -18.10
N TRP A 534 27.02 -11.41 -18.21
CA TRP A 534 26.68 -10.11 -17.63
C TRP A 534 25.39 -10.19 -16.80
N CYS A 535 24.37 -10.87 -17.35
CA CYS A 535 23.02 -10.97 -16.79
C CYS A 535 22.64 -12.46 -16.70
N PRO A 536 22.16 -12.96 -15.56
CA PRO A 536 21.83 -14.38 -15.38
C PRO A 536 20.72 -14.86 -16.34
N HIS A 537 20.93 -16.00 -17.01
CA HIS A 537 19.86 -16.74 -17.69
C HIS A 537 19.49 -17.92 -16.81
N LEU A 538 18.44 -17.73 -16.00
CA LEU A 538 17.94 -18.64 -14.98
C LEU A 538 16.97 -19.66 -15.58
N GLY A 539 16.27 -19.30 -16.67
CA GLY A 539 15.23 -20.13 -17.28
C GLY A 539 13.94 -20.21 -16.44
N CYS A 540 13.73 -19.23 -15.57
CA CYS A 540 12.57 -19.14 -14.70
C CYS A 540 11.33 -18.65 -15.45
N SER A 541 10.16 -19.08 -14.98
CA SER A 541 8.85 -18.54 -15.37
C SER A 541 7.92 -18.67 -14.17
N ALA A 542 7.06 -17.69 -13.94
CA ALA A 542 6.18 -17.72 -12.78
C ALA A 542 5.26 -18.94 -12.85
N GLN A 543 5.16 -19.67 -11.74
CA GLN A 543 4.33 -20.87 -11.60
C GLN A 543 3.10 -20.58 -10.73
N ALA A 544 2.12 -21.49 -10.82
CA ALA A 544 1.09 -21.64 -9.82
C ALA A 544 1.71 -21.77 -8.41
N PRO A 545 0.99 -21.39 -7.35
CA PRO A 545 1.38 -21.73 -5.99
C PRO A 545 1.49 -23.25 -5.82
N ASP A 546 2.38 -23.69 -4.93
CA ASP A 546 2.45 -25.11 -4.57
C ASP A 546 1.22 -25.51 -3.75
N ALA A 547 0.86 -26.79 -3.79
CA ALA A 547 -0.29 -27.32 -3.05
C ALA A 547 -0.13 -27.30 -1.51
N ASP A 548 1.03 -26.86 -1.00
CA ASP A 548 1.33 -26.62 0.42
C ASP A 548 1.34 -25.11 0.77
N GLY A 549 0.87 -24.22 -0.11
CA GLY A 549 0.93 -22.77 0.09
C GLY A 549 2.36 -22.24 0.18
N GLY A 550 3.35 -23.01 -0.28
CA GLY A 550 4.77 -22.71 -0.07
C GLY A 550 5.31 -23.02 1.32
N LEU A 551 4.47 -23.47 2.28
CA LEU A 551 4.83 -23.53 3.70
C LEU A 551 6.03 -24.43 4.01
N GLY A 552 6.27 -25.49 3.24
CA GLY A 552 7.49 -26.30 3.32
C GLY A 552 7.75 -26.87 4.72
N PRO A 553 8.80 -26.44 5.46
CA PRO A 553 9.07 -26.91 6.82
C PRO A 553 8.24 -26.22 7.90
N PHE A 554 7.50 -25.14 7.60
CA PHE A 554 6.85 -24.26 8.60
C PHE A 554 6.03 -25.01 9.64
N SER A 555 5.01 -25.75 9.21
CA SER A 555 4.08 -26.44 10.11
C SER A 555 4.79 -27.49 10.98
N ALA A 556 5.89 -28.08 10.51
CA ALA A 556 6.67 -29.06 11.26
C ALA A 556 7.59 -28.44 12.33
N GLU A 557 8.05 -27.20 12.14
CA GLU A 557 8.75 -26.44 13.19
C GLU A 557 7.74 -25.87 14.20
N VAL A 558 6.55 -25.44 13.75
CA VAL A 558 5.43 -25.07 14.63
C VAL A 558 5.02 -26.25 15.52
N ASP A 559 4.74 -27.43 14.94
CA ASP A 559 4.51 -28.70 15.65
C ASP A 559 5.57 -28.94 16.75
N THR A 560 6.84 -28.71 16.40
CA THR A 560 7.99 -28.96 17.28
C THR A 560 8.03 -27.98 18.46
N VAL A 561 7.67 -26.71 18.25
CA VAL A 561 7.51 -25.72 19.33
C VAL A 561 6.29 -26.05 20.20
N LEU A 562 5.13 -26.27 19.60
CA LEU A 562 3.86 -26.55 20.30
C LEU A 562 3.94 -27.83 21.14
N ALA A 563 4.61 -28.88 20.65
CA ALA A 563 4.83 -30.13 21.38
C ALA A 563 5.70 -29.99 22.66
N SER A 564 6.33 -28.84 22.86
CA SER A 564 7.09 -28.51 24.08
C SER A 564 6.34 -27.61 25.08
N ALA A 565 5.22 -27.01 24.66
CA ALA A 565 4.46 -26.07 25.45
C ALA A 565 3.60 -26.73 26.55
N THR A 566 3.15 -25.92 27.51
CA THR A 566 2.02 -26.30 28.38
C THR A 566 0.73 -25.88 27.68
N ILE A 567 -0.14 -26.84 27.40
CA ILE A 567 -1.40 -26.63 26.66
C ILE A 567 -2.58 -26.59 27.63
N ASP A 568 -3.26 -25.45 27.71
CA ASP A 568 -4.62 -25.35 28.26
C ASP A 568 -5.61 -25.45 27.10
N ALA A 569 -6.49 -26.46 27.12
CA ALA A 569 -7.41 -26.77 26.01
C ALA A 569 -8.87 -26.43 26.35
N PHE A 570 -9.55 -25.74 25.44
CA PHE A 570 -10.94 -25.29 25.55
C PHE A 570 -11.75 -25.64 24.29
N ALA A 571 -13.07 -25.46 24.35
CA ALA A 571 -13.97 -25.59 23.20
C ALA A 571 -14.63 -24.25 22.92
N GLY A 572 -14.67 -23.83 21.66
CA GLY A 572 -15.30 -22.58 21.24
C GLY A 572 -16.82 -22.63 21.34
N SER A 573 -17.45 -21.47 21.55
CA SER A 573 -18.89 -21.29 21.39
C SER A 573 -19.15 -20.21 20.34
N SER A 574 -20.02 -20.50 19.35
CA SER A 574 -20.38 -19.53 18.34
C SER A 574 -21.03 -18.29 18.95
N GLY A 575 -20.54 -17.13 18.54
CA GLY A 575 -21.03 -15.83 19.01
C GLY A 575 -22.33 -15.42 18.32
N ALA A 576 -22.76 -14.19 18.60
CA ALA A 576 -23.48 -13.42 17.59
C ALA A 576 -22.44 -12.85 16.61
N ALA A 577 -22.82 -12.67 15.34
CA ALA A 577 -21.99 -11.91 14.40
C ALA A 577 -21.71 -10.50 14.97
N PRO A 578 -20.51 -9.93 14.71
CA PRO A 578 -20.10 -8.68 15.30
C PRO A 578 -21.02 -7.53 14.86
N VAL A 579 -21.21 -6.55 15.74
CA VAL A 579 -22.10 -5.42 15.46
C VAL A 579 -21.28 -4.31 14.85
N CYS A 580 -21.08 -4.41 13.53
CA CYS A 580 -20.39 -3.42 12.70
C CYS A 580 -20.85 -2.00 13.03
N SER A 581 -19.99 -1.31 13.76
CA SER A 581 -20.24 0.01 14.28
C SER A 581 -19.46 0.98 13.40
N PRO A 582 -20.13 1.87 12.63
CA PRO A 582 -19.43 2.80 11.76
C PRO A 582 -18.63 3.78 12.62
N SER A 583 -17.35 3.49 12.82
CA SER A 583 -16.42 4.38 13.49
C SER A 583 -16.25 5.65 12.65
N ASN A 584 -15.86 6.75 13.30
CA ASN A 584 -15.64 8.02 12.59
C ASN A 584 -14.23 8.04 12.00
N TRP A 585 -13.97 7.12 11.05
CA TRP A 585 -12.71 6.88 10.36
C TRP A 585 -12.26 8.05 9.46
N SER A 586 -12.10 9.28 9.97
CA SER A 586 -11.77 10.48 9.18
C SER A 586 -10.29 10.56 8.71
N ASN A 587 -9.67 9.41 8.44
CA ASN A 587 -8.36 9.16 9.03
C ASN A 587 -7.38 8.36 8.13
N LEU A 588 -6.07 8.61 8.26
CA LEU A 588 -5.02 7.71 7.78
C LEU A 588 -5.16 6.32 8.39
N ALA A 589 -4.89 5.29 7.60
CA ALA A 589 -4.64 3.97 8.18
C ALA A 589 -3.19 3.97 8.65
N ASP A 590 -2.93 3.34 9.79
CA ASP A 590 -1.56 3.17 10.24
C ASP A 590 -0.73 2.32 9.26
N PRO A 591 0.60 2.46 9.29
CA PRO A 591 1.49 1.57 8.57
C PRO A 591 1.26 0.15 9.07
N GLN A 592 0.78 -0.73 8.18
CA GLN A 592 0.54 -2.13 8.51
C GLN A 592 1.57 -3.03 7.86
N PRO A 593 2.10 -4.03 8.59
CA PRO A 593 1.77 -4.44 9.97
C PRO A 593 2.66 -3.84 11.07
N GLU A 594 2.34 -4.15 12.33
CA GLU A 594 3.12 -3.80 13.52
C GLU A 594 3.66 -5.06 14.23
N VAL A 595 3.38 -5.22 15.53
CA VAL A 595 3.70 -6.39 16.36
C VAL A 595 2.37 -7.00 16.85
N PRO A 596 2.16 -8.31 16.78
CA PRO A 596 0.92 -8.99 17.14
C PRO A 596 0.73 -9.06 18.64
N VAL A 597 -0.53 -9.18 19.06
CA VAL A 597 -0.85 -9.71 20.38
C VAL A 597 -0.49 -11.20 20.47
N CYS A 598 -0.86 -11.98 19.45
CA CYS A 598 -0.65 -13.42 19.38
C CYS A 598 0.30 -13.79 18.23
N PRO A 599 1.55 -14.22 18.53
CA PRO A 599 2.50 -14.60 17.49
C PRO A 599 2.24 -16.03 17.02
N TYR A 600 2.37 -17.04 17.90
CA TYR A 600 1.93 -18.41 17.56
C TYR A 600 0.41 -18.45 17.63
N CYS A 601 -0.22 -18.08 16.51
CA CYS A 601 -1.64 -18.17 16.20
C CYS A 601 -1.81 -18.95 14.90
N ASN A 602 -2.05 -20.27 15.01
CA ASN A 602 -2.28 -21.17 13.88
C ASN A 602 -3.55 -22.01 14.08
N ILE A 603 -4.29 -22.26 13.02
CA ILE A 603 -5.38 -23.27 12.99
C ILE A 603 -4.87 -24.46 12.20
N ASP A 604 -4.96 -25.65 12.79
CA ASP A 604 -4.60 -26.90 12.14
C ASP A 604 -5.89 -27.62 11.72
N VAL A 605 -6.12 -27.74 10.40
CA VAL A 605 -7.34 -28.31 9.82
C VAL A 605 -7.18 -29.83 9.65
N PRO A 606 -7.96 -30.68 10.34
CA PRO A 606 -7.76 -32.13 10.25
C PRO A 606 -8.09 -32.64 8.84
N PRO A 607 -7.18 -33.37 8.16
CA PRO A 607 -7.45 -33.85 6.81
C PRO A 607 -8.75 -34.66 6.75
N ALA A 608 -9.65 -34.35 5.82
CA ALA A 608 -11.03 -34.88 5.75
C ALA A 608 -11.18 -36.43 5.65
N ALA A 609 -10.07 -37.17 5.59
CA ALA A 609 -10.01 -38.63 5.66
C ALA A 609 -9.59 -39.19 7.05
N ALA A 610 -9.28 -38.32 8.03
CA ALA A 610 -8.61 -38.67 9.28
C ALA A 610 -9.52 -38.79 10.52
N SER A 611 -10.67 -38.08 10.54
CA SER A 611 -11.58 -38.07 11.69
C SER A 611 -13.04 -38.38 11.32
N THR A 612 -13.85 -38.71 12.33
CA THR A 612 -15.32 -38.75 12.26
C THR A 612 -15.99 -37.45 12.74
N ASP A 613 -15.23 -36.62 13.45
CA ASP A 613 -15.50 -35.21 13.79
C ASP A 613 -14.14 -34.49 13.61
N PRO A 614 -13.86 -33.87 12.44
CA PRO A 614 -12.64 -33.12 12.19
C PRO A 614 -12.77 -31.70 12.75
N ASP A 615 -12.80 -31.57 14.08
CA ASP A 615 -12.82 -30.23 14.71
C ASP A 615 -11.50 -29.50 14.42
N ASP A 616 -11.59 -28.26 13.93
CA ASP A 616 -10.44 -27.39 13.71
C ASP A 616 -9.83 -26.95 15.05
N VAL A 617 -8.49 -26.89 15.14
CA VAL A 617 -7.77 -26.56 16.38
C VAL A 617 -6.93 -25.31 16.22
N LEU A 618 -7.36 -24.21 16.84
CA LEU A 618 -6.53 -23.03 17.04
C LEU A 618 -5.54 -23.27 18.18
N SER A 619 -4.26 -22.98 17.93
CA SER A 619 -3.22 -22.82 18.95
C SER A 619 -2.87 -21.34 19.08
N MET A 620 -2.91 -20.80 20.30
CA MET A 620 -2.62 -19.39 20.62
C MET A 620 -1.48 -19.24 21.63
N SER A 621 -0.84 -18.08 21.62
CA SER A 621 0.17 -17.61 22.58
C SER A 621 0.13 -16.08 22.66
N ILE A 622 0.87 -15.44 23.59
CA ILE A 622 0.94 -13.97 23.66
C ILE A 622 2.38 -13.48 23.48
N HIS A 623 2.56 -12.43 22.68
CA HIS A 623 3.86 -11.82 22.38
C HIS A 623 4.43 -11.13 23.65
N PRO A 624 5.73 -11.26 23.97
CA PRO A 624 6.34 -10.68 25.18
C PRO A 624 6.05 -9.19 25.43
N ASP A 625 6.10 -8.35 24.39
CA ASP A 625 5.77 -6.92 24.47
C ASP A 625 4.35 -6.66 25.04
N TYR A 626 3.41 -7.57 24.80
CA TYR A 626 2.03 -7.53 25.29
C TYR A 626 1.84 -8.16 26.67
N ALA A 627 2.87 -8.79 27.26
CA ALA A 627 2.78 -9.43 28.59
C ALA A 627 2.60 -8.44 29.76
N SER A 628 2.45 -7.15 29.48
CA SER A 628 2.07 -6.10 30.44
C SER A 628 0.64 -5.57 30.25
N TYR A 629 0.00 -5.89 29.12
CA TYR A 629 -1.39 -5.55 28.82
C TYR A 629 -2.33 -6.57 29.49
N THR A 630 -3.62 -6.23 29.59
CA THR A 630 -4.67 -7.17 29.98
C THR A 630 -5.67 -7.32 28.83
N ILE A 631 -5.82 -8.53 28.31
CA ILE A 631 -6.84 -8.86 27.32
C ILE A 631 -8.20 -8.80 28.04
N LEU A 632 -9.09 -7.94 27.55
CA LEU A 632 -10.43 -7.72 28.09
C LEU A 632 -11.45 -8.66 27.44
N ASP A 633 -11.40 -8.73 26.10
CA ASP A 633 -12.20 -9.61 25.26
C ASP A 633 -11.35 -10.19 24.12
N LEU A 634 -11.84 -11.28 23.53
CA LEU A 634 -11.25 -11.94 22.38
C LEU A 634 -12.38 -12.47 21.49
N THR A 635 -12.32 -12.12 20.20
CA THR A 635 -13.23 -12.63 19.17
C THR A 635 -12.42 -13.20 18.01
N MET A 636 -12.92 -14.27 17.38
CA MET A 636 -12.34 -14.89 16.18
C MET A 636 -13.38 -14.96 15.08
N THR A 637 -12.95 -14.68 13.86
CA THR A 637 -13.74 -14.89 12.64
C THR A 637 -13.09 -15.98 11.80
N LEU A 638 -13.85 -17.02 11.48
CA LEU A 638 -13.48 -18.11 10.57
C LEU A 638 -14.21 -17.97 9.24
N TYR A 639 -13.52 -18.34 8.15
CA TYR A 639 -14.10 -18.44 6.80
C TYR A 639 -13.93 -19.88 6.29
N ASP A 640 -15.06 -20.52 5.95
CA ASP A 640 -15.05 -21.89 5.38
C ASP A 640 -14.66 -21.91 3.89
N SER A 641 -14.53 -23.10 3.31
CA SER A 641 -14.25 -23.32 1.88
C SER A 641 -15.27 -22.72 0.89
N THR A 642 -16.41 -22.20 1.37
CA THR A 642 -17.40 -21.43 0.59
C THR A 642 -17.32 -19.92 0.81
N ARG A 643 -16.38 -19.47 1.66
CA ARG A 643 -16.27 -18.12 2.26
C ARG A 643 -17.50 -17.72 3.08
N THR A 644 -18.17 -18.68 3.72
CA THR A 644 -19.17 -18.40 4.76
C THR A 644 -18.45 -18.04 6.05
N GLU A 645 -18.76 -16.86 6.59
CA GLU A 645 -18.21 -16.36 7.84
C GLU A 645 -18.87 -17.05 9.06
N THR A 646 -18.07 -17.42 10.08
CA THR A 646 -18.57 -17.80 11.40
C THR A 646 -17.74 -17.17 12.52
N THR A 647 -18.38 -16.41 13.40
CA THR A 647 -17.75 -15.69 14.51
C THR A 647 -17.84 -16.48 15.84
N TYR A 648 -16.75 -16.44 16.63
CA TYR A 648 -16.63 -17.05 17.95
C TYR A 648 -16.13 -16.00 18.95
N SER A 649 -16.82 -15.85 20.09
CA SER A 649 -16.31 -15.07 21.23
C SER A 649 -15.82 -16.05 22.29
N PHE A 650 -14.62 -15.82 22.85
CA PHE A 650 -14.01 -16.75 23.80
C PHE A 650 -14.49 -16.49 25.24
N ASP A 651 -14.44 -17.53 26.08
CA ASP A 651 -14.86 -17.38 27.47
C ASP A 651 -13.76 -16.79 28.37
N SER A 652 -14.13 -16.41 29.59
CA SER A 652 -13.21 -15.84 30.56
C SER A 652 -12.18 -16.83 31.12
N ALA A 653 -12.23 -18.12 30.75
CA ALA A 653 -11.19 -19.10 31.08
C ALA A 653 -10.10 -19.15 29.99
N VAL A 654 -10.47 -19.05 28.71
CA VAL A 654 -9.53 -18.81 27.60
C VAL A 654 -8.78 -17.49 27.80
N ILE A 655 -9.54 -16.41 28.01
CA ILE A 655 -8.98 -15.06 28.25
C ILE A 655 -8.08 -15.06 29.51
N ALA A 656 -8.44 -15.82 30.55
CA ALA A 656 -7.58 -15.98 31.73
C ALA A 656 -6.30 -16.80 31.46
N SER A 657 -6.35 -17.83 30.60
CA SER A 657 -5.16 -18.61 30.21
C SER A 657 -4.14 -17.71 29.51
N LEU A 658 -4.58 -16.93 28.51
CA LEU A 658 -3.75 -15.96 27.79
C LEU A 658 -3.19 -14.86 28.71
N ASN A 659 -4.03 -14.28 29.58
CA ASN A 659 -3.63 -13.24 30.55
C ASN A 659 -2.67 -13.72 31.64
N ASN A 660 -2.44 -15.04 31.84
CA ASN A 660 -1.52 -15.52 32.87
C ASN A 660 -0.04 -15.23 32.55
N GLY A 661 0.29 -14.78 31.33
CA GLY A 661 1.63 -14.28 30.96
C GLY A 661 2.75 -15.33 31.03
N GLY A 662 2.40 -16.62 31.07
CA GLY A 662 3.35 -17.73 30.97
C GLY A 662 3.71 -18.03 29.51
N THR A 663 4.82 -18.73 29.30
CA THR A 663 5.20 -19.29 27.98
C THR A 663 4.37 -20.55 27.66
N GLY A 664 3.05 -20.47 27.85
CA GLY A 664 2.09 -21.51 27.55
C GLY A 664 1.50 -21.34 26.16
N VAL A 665 0.76 -22.35 25.72
CA VAL A 665 -0.11 -22.29 24.54
C VAL A 665 -1.54 -22.52 25.02
N THR A 666 -2.46 -21.69 24.57
CA THR A 666 -3.89 -21.88 24.78
C THR A 666 -4.46 -22.48 23.51
N THR A 667 -4.99 -23.71 23.55
CA THR A 667 -5.66 -24.32 22.39
C THR A 667 -7.16 -24.25 22.53
N VAL A 668 -7.85 -24.02 21.41
CA VAL A 668 -9.31 -23.99 21.35
C VAL A 668 -9.77 -24.77 20.12
N THR A 669 -10.78 -25.61 20.32
CA THR A 669 -11.31 -26.54 19.31
C THR A 669 -12.69 -26.08 18.83
N PHE A 670 -12.97 -26.17 17.52
CA PHE A 670 -14.21 -25.68 16.90
C PHE A 670 -14.85 -26.69 15.93
N ASP A 671 -16.17 -26.81 16.03
CA ASP A 671 -17.03 -27.46 15.03
C ASP A 671 -17.24 -26.51 13.84
N VAL A 672 -16.21 -26.39 12.99
CA VAL A 672 -16.27 -25.81 11.63
C VAL A 672 -15.61 -26.80 10.67
N PRO A 673 -16.30 -27.25 9.61
CA PRO A 673 -15.68 -28.05 8.56
C PRO A 673 -14.95 -27.15 7.55
N ASP A 674 -13.70 -27.50 7.25
CA ASP A 674 -12.91 -26.94 6.15
C ASP A 674 -12.70 -25.41 6.22
N THR A 675 -12.17 -24.89 7.35
CA THR A 675 -11.66 -23.50 7.43
C THR A 675 -10.57 -23.27 6.37
N ILE A 676 -10.58 -22.10 5.71
CA ILE A 676 -9.53 -21.69 4.76
C ILE A 676 -8.82 -20.39 5.14
N ALA A 677 -9.44 -19.53 5.97
CA ALA A 677 -8.86 -18.29 6.45
C ALA A 677 -9.47 -17.90 7.79
N ALA A 678 -8.69 -17.22 8.65
CA ALA A 678 -9.16 -16.82 9.98
C ALA A 678 -8.43 -15.61 10.56
N SER A 679 -9.10 -14.84 11.43
CA SER A 679 -8.55 -13.67 12.14
C SER A 679 -9.02 -13.61 13.59
N LEU A 680 -8.19 -13.08 14.47
CA LEU A 680 -8.49 -12.83 15.89
C LEU A 680 -8.43 -11.34 16.21
N GLU A 681 -9.46 -10.82 16.87
CA GLU A 681 -9.58 -9.47 17.38
C GLU A 681 -9.45 -9.49 18.91
N PHE A 682 -8.50 -8.73 19.45
CA PHE A 682 -8.21 -8.59 20.87
C PHE A 682 -8.64 -7.20 21.36
N GLU A 683 -9.51 -7.11 22.37
CA GLU A 683 -9.67 -5.88 23.16
C GLU A 683 -8.61 -5.86 24.26
N LEU A 684 -7.76 -4.83 24.29
CA LEU A 684 -6.60 -4.73 25.17
C LEU A 684 -6.71 -3.54 26.11
N LEU A 685 -6.39 -3.74 27.39
CA LEU A 685 -6.12 -2.67 28.35
C LEU A 685 -4.61 -2.51 28.56
N SER A 686 -4.08 -1.34 28.22
CA SER A 686 -2.65 -1.03 28.38
C SER A 686 -2.26 -0.76 29.85
N PRO A 687 -0.95 -0.81 30.18
CA PRO A 687 -0.44 -0.39 31.50
C PRO A 687 -0.78 1.05 31.91
N THR A 688 -1.12 1.92 30.94
CA THR A 688 -1.54 3.31 31.19
C THR A 688 -3.06 3.46 31.36
N GLY A 689 -3.84 2.39 31.15
CA GLY A 689 -5.29 2.37 31.26
C GLY A 689 -6.03 2.84 30.00
N VAL A 690 -5.34 2.85 28.85
CA VAL A 690 -5.96 3.04 27.52
C VAL A 690 -6.52 1.69 27.07
N VAL A 691 -7.71 1.70 26.47
CA VAL A 691 -8.25 0.53 25.77
C VAL A 691 -7.99 0.70 24.28
N SER A 692 -7.47 -0.35 23.63
CA SER A 692 -7.28 -0.43 22.18
C SER A 692 -7.73 -1.78 21.64
N THR A 693 -8.05 -1.83 20.34
CA THR A 693 -8.40 -3.06 19.62
C THR A 693 -7.26 -3.42 18.68
N GLN A 694 -6.91 -4.71 18.59
CA GLN A 694 -5.89 -5.18 17.66
C GLN A 694 -6.26 -6.49 16.98
N LEU A 695 -5.98 -6.58 15.67
CA LEU A 695 -6.30 -7.74 14.84
C LEU A 695 -5.04 -8.51 14.43
N ASN A 696 -5.04 -9.83 14.66
CA ASN A 696 -4.04 -10.75 14.15
C ASN A 696 -4.67 -11.65 13.07
N GLY A 697 -4.05 -11.73 11.88
CA GLY A 697 -4.36 -12.80 10.92
C GLY A 697 -3.79 -14.14 11.40
N ILE A 698 -4.52 -15.23 11.20
CA ILE A 698 -4.15 -16.58 11.64
C ILE A 698 -3.62 -17.37 10.43
N VAL A 699 -2.56 -18.16 10.61
CA VAL A 699 -2.13 -19.12 9.57
C VAL A 699 -2.97 -20.39 9.68
N VAL A 700 -3.58 -20.82 8.58
CA VAL A 700 -4.35 -22.07 8.49
C VAL A 700 -3.48 -23.13 7.81
N ASN A 701 -3.35 -24.32 8.43
CA ASN A 701 -2.50 -25.46 8.01
C ASN A 701 -3.35 -26.65 7.53
#